data_AF-A0A9E5N021-F1
#
_entry.id   AF-A0A9E5N021-F1
#
_cell.length_a   1.000
_cell.length_b   1.000
_cell.length_c   1.000
_cell.angle_alpha   90.00
_cell.angle_beta   90.00
_cell.angle_gamma   90.00
#
_symmetry.space_group_name_H-M   'P 1'
#
loop_
_entity.id
_entity.type
_entity.pdbx_description
1 polymer ?
#
loop_
_entity_poly.entity_id
_entity_poly.type
_entity_poly.pdbx_seq_one_letter_code
_entity_poly.pdbx_strand_id
1 'polypeptide(L)'
;MATYPTPDTLAREPFLGAAPAESLVGVFRVALAPLASLRLTVVLFSLAIGIVMIGTLAQIEMDMWSVMSHYFYCWLAWVPVRIFFPPAWYPDLPAENMRVLFAFLTVLVSPLAALLVHQLLRPSRAAGPLAVLTLAMGLVAATTAITHGAFLFPGGKAIGLAMVCNLLAAHAVRFTVQARGARFTSGVLVMAAGILATWYVVVSGHNPAGLQGVPFFEQWTHLWVAIKVALVASVAAAVAATIYFAWQGHLRRVEFWIFATLLLPLVGLAVWLIWPGNDAYLGHAGMRILWQLIKAEFAALVLLVGCQLLFRRRGGIALLHGGVLLLMFGQVFVSQFDVEEQMTIAEGQTVNYAQDIRAVELAVIDRKLPDDDQQDRVVAIPLASNGKPSRFLATKTIQYDALPFEIEIKQYFPNSKIEPVTAASPNPATKGKGLKLRAEKAKPATGADGDGRVDQASAYLAFTDKQSGADLGTYLLSQAVLVDRNGALSELNETIAVGGKTYDVALRFRRQYKPYSVTLIDVRKDDYLGSSMVKNYSSDIYLVDETRNVDRKPHIWMNNPLRYAGETFYQSRWFVDQAGVENTVFSVVTNRGWMIPYVACMIVATGLLAHFTIVLIRFLNRLSRQAAASTGQLSPAADTVSGVPVGKKRGSKAKAAAASERTSPQRRGNLPTLIIALAVVLLGVFWVWRAARPVQRPATEMQVEQFGQLPVIYRGRVKPIDTLARNSLRAVSNREEYTDGEGKIQGAIRWLLDVITDSPAARQQKVFRIDNLEVLDILGLKRRQGSLYAINEIMPRILKFEREVMKARQKARDAGPETLSVYQKKLVELDGRLRTYTLLSEAFVPPNLPPLPTVEEIQRDQQAAKAKADEFRQAYQQFMTSIRSREAPLVVPQPESAGDTSHVDWLPYSQAWATSFIDAHLLGRPPGEALSMLNT
;
A
#
# COMPACT_ATOMS: atom_id res chain seq x y z
N MET A 1 -35.62 46.75 10.36
CA MET A 1 -34.39 46.00 10.67
C MET A 1 -34.71 44.98 11.75
N ALA A 2 -34.85 43.70 11.38
CA ALA A 2 -35.01 42.61 12.33
C ALA A 2 -33.86 41.62 12.09
N THR A 3 -33.04 41.44 13.11
CA THR A 3 -31.81 40.64 13.10
C THR A 3 -32.14 39.14 13.05
N TYR A 4 -31.55 38.45 12.07
CA TYR A 4 -31.59 36.98 12.00
C TYR A 4 -30.71 36.37 13.12
N PRO A 5 -31.15 35.30 13.79
CA PRO A 5 -30.31 34.61 14.78
C PRO A 5 -29.22 33.80 14.07
N THR A 6 -28.00 33.89 14.57
CA THR A 6 -26.84 33.11 14.12
C THR A 6 -26.92 31.65 14.59
N PRO A 7 -26.20 30.71 13.93
CA PRO A 7 -26.29 29.27 14.18
C PRO A 7 -25.95 28.80 15.61
N ASP A 8 -25.33 29.66 16.42
CA ASP A 8 -24.89 29.36 17.79
C ASP A 8 -26.05 29.24 18.80
N THR A 9 -27.23 29.74 18.46
CA THR A 9 -28.39 29.75 19.39
C THR A 9 -29.15 28.42 19.45
N LEU A 10 -28.92 27.49 18.52
CA LEU A 10 -29.55 26.16 18.49
C LEU A 10 -28.74 25.05 19.19
N ALA A 11 -27.55 25.38 19.73
CA ALA A 11 -26.65 24.40 20.37
C ALA A 11 -26.70 24.41 21.92
N ARG A 12 -27.53 25.26 22.53
CA ARG A 12 -27.77 25.27 23.98
C ARG A 12 -29.15 24.72 24.32
N GLU A 13 -29.30 23.40 24.24
CA GLU A 13 -30.23 22.78 25.19
C GLU A 13 -29.55 22.72 26.57
N PRO A 14 -30.26 23.04 27.66
CA PRO A 14 -29.74 22.86 29.00
C PRO A 14 -29.51 21.37 29.23
N PHE A 15 -28.23 20.99 29.23
CA PHE A 15 -27.76 19.76 29.86
C PHE A 15 -28.11 19.90 31.34
N LEU A 16 -29.26 19.40 31.79
CA LEU A 16 -29.63 19.04 33.17
C LEU A 16 -31.14 18.74 33.26
N GLY A 17 -31.52 17.54 32.82
CA GLY A 17 -32.47 16.75 33.60
C GLY A 17 -31.62 15.86 34.51
N ALA A 18 -31.17 16.40 35.65
CA ALA A 18 -30.47 15.59 36.65
C ALA A 18 -31.43 14.50 37.15
N ALA A 19 -31.20 13.25 36.75
CA ALA A 19 -31.56 12.18 37.65
C ALA A 19 -30.69 12.40 38.90
N PRO A 20 -31.26 12.40 40.13
CA PRO A 20 -30.48 12.56 41.34
C PRO A 20 -29.34 11.53 41.35
N ALA A 21 -28.20 11.90 41.95
CA ALA A 21 -27.06 11.01 42.20
C ALA A 21 -27.38 9.88 43.21
N GLU A 22 -28.64 9.46 43.30
CA GLU A 22 -29.15 8.47 44.24
C GLU A 22 -29.24 7.06 43.63
N SER A 23 -28.93 6.90 42.33
CA SER A 23 -28.88 5.60 41.66
C SER A 23 -27.47 5.27 41.14
N LEU A 24 -27.06 4.00 41.24
CA LEU A 24 -25.79 3.47 40.69
C LEU A 24 -25.57 3.87 39.21
N VAL A 25 -26.64 3.96 38.43
CA VAL A 25 -26.60 4.37 37.01
C VAL A 25 -26.28 5.86 36.86
N GLY A 26 -26.76 6.71 37.77
CA GLY A 26 -26.45 8.14 37.80
C GLY A 26 -24.97 8.39 38.14
N VAL A 27 -24.44 7.70 39.15
CA VAL A 27 -23.01 7.76 39.53
C VAL A 27 -22.12 7.31 38.38
N PHE A 28 -22.47 6.20 37.72
CA PHE A 28 -21.70 5.65 36.59
C PHE A 28 -21.66 6.61 35.38
N ARG A 29 -22.78 7.30 35.09
CA ARG A 29 -22.83 8.30 34.01
C ARG A 29 -21.99 9.54 34.31
N VAL A 30 -22.01 10.02 35.55
CA VAL A 30 -21.18 11.16 35.97
C VAL A 30 -19.70 10.80 35.88
N ALA A 31 -19.32 9.59 36.28
CA ALA A 31 -17.95 9.09 36.18
C ALA A 31 -17.46 8.92 34.73
N LEU A 32 -18.32 8.47 33.80
CA LEU A 32 -17.96 8.25 32.39
C LEU A 32 -18.03 9.50 31.50
N ALA A 33 -18.73 10.56 31.93
CA ALA A 33 -18.93 11.76 31.13
C ALA A 33 -17.63 12.43 30.62
N PRO A 34 -16.52 12.50 31.40
CA PRO A 34 -15.25 13.04 30.90
C PRO A 34 -14.64 12.16 29.80
N LEU A 35 -14.70 10.83 29.97
CA LEU A 35 -14.20 9.87 29.00
C LEU A 35 -15.04 9.87 27.71
N ALA A 36 -16.31 10.24 27.77
CA ALA A 36 -17.21 10.35 26.62
C ALA A 36 -17.01 11.63 25.76
N SER A 37 -16.00 12.46 26.05
CA SER A 37 -15.82 13.77 25.42
C SER A 37 -15.38 13.71 23.96
N LEU A 38 -15.98 14.52 23.07
CA LEU A 38 -15.49 14.70 21.68
C LEU A 38 -14.14 15.41 21.64
N ARG A 39 -13.87 16.30 22.60
CA ARG A 39 -12.57 17.00 22.66
C ARG A 39 -11.46 16.03 23.01
N LEU A 40 -11.73 15.07 23.89
CA LEU A 40 -10.80 13.98 24.17
C LEU A 40 -10.55 13.14 22.90
N THR A 41 -11.59 12.83 22.13
CA THR A 41 -11.45 12.15 20.83
C THR A 41 -10.49 12.88 19.89
N VAL A 42 -10.64 14.21 19.74
CA VAL A 42 -9.75 15.03 18.90
C VAL A 42 -8.30 14.99 19.41
N VAL A 43 -8.09 15.11 20.72
CA VAL A 43 -6.74 15.04 21.33
C VAL A 43 -6.10 13.67 21.06
N LEU A 44 -6.84 12.58 21.25
CA LEU A 44 -6.34 11.22 21.01
C LEU A 44 -6.00 10.99 19.53
N PHE A 45 -6.80 11.52 18.60
CA PHE A 45 -6.47 11.49 17.18
C PHE A 45 -5.21 12.29 16.86
N SER A 46 -5.03 13.48 17.44
CA SER A 46 -3.81 14.26 17.26
C SER A 46 -2.57 13.52 17.79
N LEU A 47 -2.67 12.86 18.95
CA LEU A 47 -1.60 12.02 19.47
C LEU A 47 -1.32 10.82 18.56
N ALA A 48 -2.36 10.18 18.01
CA ALA A 48 -2.23 9.09 17.05
C ALA A 48 -1.50 9.54 15.78
N ILE A 49 -1.84 10.71 15.22
CA ILE A 49 -1.13 11.30 14.08
C ILE A 49 0.34 11.55 14.44
N GLY A 50 0.60 12.08 15.64
CA GLY A 50 1.96 12.33 16.12
C GLY A 50 2.82 11.07 16.19
N ILE A 51 2.33 9.98 16.79
CA ILE A 51 3.09 8.72 16.89
C ILE A 51 3.29 8.07 15.51
N VAL A 52 2.31 8.19 14.61
CA VAL A 52 2.44 7.71 13.22
C VAL A 52 3.52 8.47 12.46
N MET A 53 3.58 9.80 12.62
CA MET A 53 4.65 10.62 12.04
C MET A 53 6.02 10.24 12.60
N ILE A 54 6.15 10.08 13.93
CA ILE A 54 7.39 9.65 14.59
C ILE A 54 7.85 8.30 14.05
N GLY A 55 6.93 7.32 13.98
CA GLY A 55 7.25 5.99 13.45
C GLY A 55 7.68 6.03 11.99
N THR A 56 7.04 6.87 11.17
CA THR A 56 7.41 7.02 9.74
C THR A 56 8.80 7.60 9.58
N LEU A 57 9.15 8.64 10.35
CA LEU A 57 10.50 9.23 10.33
C LEU A 57 11.57 8.26 10.86
N ALA A 58 11.22 7.45 11.88
CA ALA A 58 12.14 6.46 12.43
C ALA A 58 12.52 5.35 11.43
N GLN A 59 11.71 5.08 10.40
CA GLN A 59 12.02 4.09 9.36
C GLN A 59 13.25 4.43 8.52
N ILE A 60 13.77 5.67 8.62
CA ILE A 60 15.03 6.07 7.97
C ILE A 60 16.24 5.39 8.62
N GLU A 61 16.18 5.09 9.92
CA GLU A 61 17.31 4.52 10.67
C GLU A 61 16.96 3.13 11.26
N MET A 62 15.70 2.72 11.21
CA MET A 62 15.19 1.47 11.80
C MET A 62 14.36 0.70 10.79
N ASP A 63 14.35 -0.62 10.88
CA ASP A 63 13.40 -1.46 10.15
C ASP A 63 11.96 -1.29 10.71
N MET A 64 10.98 -1.72 9.92
CA MET A 64 9.56 -1.60 10.27
C MET A 64 9.21 -2.28 11.60
N TRP A 65 9.80 -3.44 11.91
CA TRP A 65 9.49 -4.21 13.12
C TRP A 65 10.05 -3.52 14.36
N SER A 66 11.27 -3.00 14.26
CA SER A 66 11.85 -2.16 15.30
C SER A 66 10.96 -0.94 15.57
N VAL A 67 10.49 -0.25 14.53
CA VAL A 67 9.56 0.88 14.68
C VAL A 67 8.27 0.46 15.39
N MET A 68 7.65 -0.65 14.97
CA MET A 68 6.44 -1.18 15.61
C MET A 68 6.65 -1.48 17.09
N SER A 69 7.76 -2.14 17.46
CA SER A 69 8.08 -2.48 18.84
C SER A 69 8.35 -1.23 19.71
N HIS A 70 9.10 -0.25 19.20
CA HIS A 70 9.53 0.91 19.97
C HIS A 70 8.44 1.98 20.14
N TYR A 71 7.53 2.14 19.17
CA TYR A 71 6.56 3.24 19.15
C TYR A 71 5.11 2.79 19.27
N PHE A 72 4.73 1.67 18.63
CA PHE A 72 3.32 1.28 18.53
C PHE A 72 2.91 0.21 19.55
N TYR A 73 3.80 -0.74 19.88
CA TYR A 73 3.53 -1.84 20.82
C TYR A 73 4.00 -1.57 22.26
N CYS A 74 4.39 -0.33 22.56
CA CYS A 74 4.75 0.14 23.89
C CYS A 74 3.65 1.03 24.50
N TRP A 75 3.67 1.17 25.84
CA TRP A 75 2.80 2.09 26.56
C TRP A 75 3.35 3.52 26.55
N LEU A 76 4.66 3.65 26.68
CA LEU A 76 5.40 4.91 26.60
C LEU A 76 6.54 4.72 25.61
N ALA A 77 6.62 5.63 24.65
CA ALA A 77 7.66 5.65 23.64
C ALA A 77 8.75 6.65 24.07
N TRP A 78 10.00 6.22 24.03
CA TRP A 78 11.16 7.09 24.19
C TRP A 78 11.60 7.54 22.80
N VAL A 79 11.48 8.83 22.50
CA VAL A 79 11.64 9.38 21.15
C VAL A 79 12.93 10.20 21.06
N PRO A 80 13.97 9.71 20.35
CA PRO A 80 15.17 10.48 20.07
C PRO A 80 14.88 11.75 19.27
N VAL A 81 15.46 12.88 19.70
CA VAL A 81 15.30 14.19 19.01
C VAL A 81 15.82 14.14 17.58
N ARG A 82 16.86 13.34 17.32
CA ARG A 82 17.49 13.15 16.01
C ARG A 82 16.48 12.74 14.92
N ILE A 83 15.38 12.06 15.26
CA ILE A 83 14.34 11.63 14.32
C ILE A 83 13.72 12.81 13.57
N PHE A 84 13.62 13.98 14.20
CA PHE A 84 13.07 15.19 13.59
C PHE A 84 14.08 15.93 12.71
N PHE A 85 15.34 15.50 12.70
CA PHE A 85 16.44 16.09 11.95
C PHE A 85 17.17 15.02 11.14
N PRO A 86 16.52 14.43 10.13
CA PRO A 86 17.12 13.35 9.36
C PRO A 86 18.39 13.83 8.64
N PRO A 87 19.46 13.01 8.58
CA PRO A 87 20.73 13.39 7.93
C PRO A 87 20.57 13.81 6.47
N ALA A 88 19.54 13.29 5.78
CA ALA A 88 19.23 13.67 4.41
C ALA A 88 18.91 15.17 4.23
N TRP A 89 18.37 15.82 5.28
CA TRP A 89 18.02 17.24 5.27
C TRP A 89 19.01 18.10 6.07
N TYR A 90 19.63 17.51 7.10
CA TYR A 90 20.54 18.19 8.02
C TYR A 90 21.85 17.39 8.19
N PRO A 91 22.67 17.23 7.13
CA PRO A 91 23.83 16.33 7.15
C PRO A 91 24.91 16.74 8.15
N ASP A 92 25.13 18.06 8.32
CA ASP A 92 26.22 18.61 9.12
C ASP A 92 25.75 19.28 10.42
N LEU A 93 24.48 19.09 10.80
CA LEU A 93 23.93 19.72 12.01
C LEU A 93 24.41 18.95 13.26
N PRO A 94 25.12 19.59 14.21
CA PRO A 94 25.57 18.90 15.41
C PRO A 94 24.39 18.43 16.28
N ALA A 95 24.55 17.29 16.94
CA ALA A 95 23.50 16.71 17.79
C ALA A 95 23.07 17.65 18.92
N GLU A 96 23.99 18.47 19.46
CA GLU A 96 23.68 19.47 20.49
C GLU A 96 22.74 20.55 19.95
N ASN A 97 22.99 21.05 18.74
CA ASN A 97 22.15 22.06 18.10
C ASN A 97 20.75 21.53 17.81
N MET A 98 20.62 20.26 17.40
CA MET A 98 19.32 19.60 17.21
C MET A 98 18.51 19.59 18.52
N ARG A 99 19.15 19.22 19.64
CA ARG A 99 18.51 19.17 20.96
C ARG A 99 18.06 20.55 21.42
N VAL A 100 18.90 21.57 21.28
CA VAL A 100 18.59 22.95 21.65
C VAL A 100 17.44 23.50 20.79
N LEU A 101 17.49 23.29 19.47
CA LEU A 101 16.44 23.75 18.56
C LEU A 101 15.10 23.08 18.85
N PHE A 102 15.08 21.77 19.09
CA PHE A 102 13.87 21.05 19.48
C PHE A 102 13.32 21.56 20.82
N ALA A 103 14.18 21.73 21.83
CA ALA A 103 13.78 22.22 23.14
C ALA A 103 13.19 23.64 23.05
N PHE A 104 13.84 24.53 22.28
CA PHE A 104 13.36 25.88 22.03
C PHE A 104 11.98 25.88 21.36
N LEU A 105 11.79 25.11 20.29
CA LEU A 105 10.51 24.98 19.61
C LEU A 105 9.43 24.39 20.53
N THR A 106 9.79 23.40 21.34
CA THR A 106 8.86 22.78 22.30
C THR A 106 8.40 23.80 23.34
N VAL A 107 9.31 24.56 23.93
CA VAL A 107 8.97 25.62 24.90
C VAL A 107 8.14 26.73 24.25
N LEU A 108 8.41 27.09 22.99
CA LEU A 108 7.66 28.11 22.26
C LEU A 108 6.22 27.67 21.94
N VAL A 109 6.02 26.39 21.57
CA VAL A 109 4.71 25.85 21.16
C VAL A 109 3.87 25.41 22.36
N SER A 110 4.49 25.06 23.49
CA SER A 110 3.78 24.56 24.68
C SER A 110 2.73 25.52 25.26
N PRO A 111 2.93 26.86 25.30
CA PRO A 111 1.91 27.83 25.68
C PRO A 111 0.71 27.86 24.72
N LEU A 112 0.95 27.76 23.41
CA LEU A 112 -0.11 27.68 22.40
C LEU A 112 -0.91 26.38 22.55
N ALA A 113 -0.23 25.26 22.77
CA ALA A 113 -0.88 23.97 23.04
C ALA A 113 -1.69 24.00 24.35
N ALA A 114 -1.14 24.57 25.42
CA ALA A 114 -1.83 24.75 26.70
C ALA A 114 -3.05 25.66 26.56
N LEU A 115 -2.94 26.75 25.81
CA LEU A 115 -4.06 27.65 25.50
C LEU A 115 -5.14 26.92 24.69
N LEU A 116 -4.74 26.12 23.70
CA LEU A 116 -5.65 25.31 22.91
C LEU A 116 -6.36 24.27 23.78
N VAL A 117 -5.64 23.57 24.67
CA VAL A 117 -6.22 22.63 25.65
C VAL A 117 -7.21 23.35 26.55
N HIS A 118 -6.85 24.52 27.06
CA HIS A 118 -7.73 25.34 27.90
C HIS A 118 -9.00 25.78 27.13
N GLN A 119 -8.88 26.23 25.88
CA GLN A 119 -10.01 26.64 25.05
C GLN A 119 -10.91 25.46 24.68
N LEU A 120 -10.30 24.34 24.25
CA LEU A 120 -11.00 23.12 23.92
C LEU A 120 -11.68 22.52 25.15
N LEU A 121 -11.16 22.71 26.37
CA LEU A 121 -11.75 22.14 27.58
C LEU A 121 -12.49 23.16 28.46
N ARG A 122 -12.60 24.42 28.04
CA ARG A 122 -13.10 25.59 28.81
C ARG A 122 -14.33 25.35 29.72
N PRO A 123 -15.39 24.61 29.32
CA PRO A 123 -16.52 24.32 30.21
C PRO A 123 -16.24 23.27 31.31
N SER A 124 -15.04 22.67 31.38
CA SER A 124 -14.67 21.68 32.40
C SER A 124 -13.81 22.31 33.50
N ARG A 125 -14.04 21.91 34.75
CA ARG A 125 -13.19 22.32 35.90
C ARG A 125 -11.75 21.84 35.79
N ALA A 126 -11.48 20.87 34.93
CA ALA A 126 -10.14 20.32 34.67
C ALA A 126 -9.35 21.12 33.61
N ALA A 127 -9.95 22.10 32.93
CA ALA A 127 -9.30 22.83 31.83
C ALA A 127 -8.01 23.55 32.25
N GLY A 128 -8.05 24.25 33.39
CA GLY A 128 -6.89 24.94 33.97
C GLY A 128 -5.77 23.96 34.35
N PRO A 129 -6.04 22.97 35.22
CA PRO A 129 -5.05 21.95 35.60
C PRO A 129 -4.43 21.20 34.40
N LEU A 130 -5.23 20.84 33.38
CA LEU A 130 -4.74 20.17 32.17
C LEU A 130 -3.89 21.08 31.29
N ALA A 131 -4.21 22.38 31.19
CA ALA A 131 -3.39 23.35 30.48
C ALA A 131 -2.03 23.55 31.19
N VAL A 132 -2.02 23.62 32.53
CA VAL A 132 -0.79 23.67 33.32
C VAL A 132 0.02 22.39 33.15
N LEU A 133 -0.62 21.22 33.18
CA LEU A 133 0.03 19.94 32.92
C LEU A 133 0.63 19.88 31.51
N THR A 134 -0.07 20.40 30.50
CA THR A 134 0.43 20.47 29.12
C THR A 134 1.69 21.32 29.03
N LEU A 135 1.71 22.46 29.72
CA LEU A 135 2.87 23.34 29.79
C LEU A 135 4.05 22.66 30.52
N ALA A 136 3.77 21.99 31.64
CA ALA A 136 4.76 21.24 32.40
C ALA A 136 5.35 20.07 31.59
N MET A 137 4.50 19.32 30.86
CA MET A 137 4.96 18.24 29.97
C MET A 137 5.85 18.77 28.85
N GLY A 138 5.52 19.93 28.28
CA GLY A 138 6.37 20.61 27.30
C GLY A 138 7.74 20.99 27.85
N LEU A 139 7.78 21.52 29.07
CA LEU A 139 9.04 21.84 29.76
C LEU A 139 9.85 20.57 30.06
N VAL A 140 9.22 19.52 30.57
CA VAL A 140 9.87 18.22 30.82
C VAL A 140 10.44 17.65 29.53
N ALA A 141 9.67 17.66 28.43
CA ALA A 141 10.13 17.17 27.14
C ALA A 141 11.34 17.98 26.62
N ALA A 142 11.34 19.29 26.79
CA ALA A 142 12.48 20.15 26.44
C ALA A 142 13.71 19.84 27.31
N THR A 143 13.54 19.67 28.62
CA THR A 143 14.64 19.33 29.54
C THR A 143 15.21 17.95 29.24
N THR A 144 14.38 16.93 29.01
CA THR A 144 14.85 15.58 28.65
C THR A 144 15.50 15.56 27.27
N ALA A 145 14.99 16.34 26.31
CA ALA A 145 15.60 16.48 25.00
C ALA A 145 17.03 17.01 25.09
N ILE A 146 17.30 18.00 25.95
CA ILE A 146 18.64 18.55 26.17
C ILE A 146 19.54 17.52 26.88
N THR A 147 19.07 17.00 28.01
CA THR A 147 19.89 16.18 28.92
C THR A 147 20.14 14.75 28.42
N HIS A 148 19.12 14.12 27.82
CA HIS A 148 19.14 12.72 27.41
C HIS A 148 19.06 12.55 25.88
N GLY A 149 18.90 13.63 25.11
CA GLY A 149 18.77 13.57 23.65
C GLY A 149 17.42 13.03 23.15
N ALA A 150 16.43 12.89 24.03
CA ALA A 150 15.16 12.23 23.76
C ALA A 150 14.05 12.69 24.73
N PHE A 151 12.79 12.40 24.42
CA PHE A 151 11.65 12.72 25.28
C PHE A 151 10.61 11.58 25.31
N LEU A 152 9.75 11.61 26.33
CA LEU A 152 8.64 10.66 26.46
C LEU A 152 7.43 11.10 25.62
N PHE A 153 6.87 10.15 24.90
CA PHE A 153 5.61 10.31 24.19
C PHE A 153 4.67 9.14 24.50
N PRO A 154 3.34 9.33 24.52
CA PRO A 154 2.40 8.21 24.66
C PRO A 154 2.57 7.18 23.54
N GLY A 155 2.82 5.93 23.89
CA GLY A 155 2.97 4.85 22.91
C GLY A 155 1.63 4.46 22.27
N GLY A 156 1.69 3.75 21.14
CA GLY A 156 0.50 3.33 20.39
C GLY A 156 -0.50 2.52 21.21
N LYS A 157 -0.05 1.65 22.13
CA LYS A 157 -0.95 0.89 23.04
C LYS A 157 -1.73 1.82 23.96
N ALA A 158 -1.08 2.82 24.53
CA ALA A 158 -1.72 3.78 25.43
C ALA A 158 -2.78 4.60 24.70
N ILE A 159 -2.42 5.15 23.53
CA ILE A 159 -3.33 5.95 22.70
C ILE A 159 -4.51 5.07 22.24
N GLY A 160 -4.24 3.87 21.72
CA GLY A 160 -5.26 2.94 21.26
C GLY A 160 -6.24 2.53 22.35
N LEU A 161 -5.75 2.17 23.55
CA LEU A 161 -6.62 1.85 24.69
C LEU A 161 -7.47 3.04 25.10
N ALA A 162 -6.87 4.24 25.18
CA ALA A 162 -7.59 5.46 25.53
C ALA A 162 -8.70 5.77 24.50
N MET A 163 -8.46 5.53 23.21
CA MET A 163 -9.47 5.66 22.15
C MET A 163 -10.61 4.66 22.32
N VAL A 164 -10.32 3.39 22.64
CA VAL A 164 -11.36 2.38 22.92
C VAL A 164 -12.20 2.80 24.12
N CYS A 165 -11.56 3.20 25.23
CA CYS A 165 -12.27 3.69 26.42
C CYS A 165 -13.13 4.92 26.11
N ASN A 166 -12.62 5.87 25.34
CA ASN A 166 -13.36 7.06 24.91
C ASN A 166 -14.59 6.69 24.06
N LEU A 167 -14.43 5.78 23.11
CA LEU A 167 -15.50 5.32 22.23
C LEU A 167 -16.60 4.58 23.00
N LEU A 168 -16.22 3.65 23.89
CA LEU A 168 -17.16 2.92 24.75
C LEU A 168 -17.89 3.86 25.71
N ALA A 169 -17.19 4.80 26.35
CA ALA A 169 -17.81 5.79 27.22
C ALA A 169 -18.78 6.70 26.46
N ALA A 170 -18.40 7.16 25.26
CA ALA A 170 -19.28 7.95 24.40
C ALA A 170 -20.55 7.18 24.03
N HIS A 171 -20.45 5.87 23.78
CA HIS A 171 -21.60 5.01 23.55
C HIS A 171 -22.48 4.85 24.79
N ALA A 172 -21.89 4.51 25.93
CA ALA A 172 -22.63 4.33 27.19
C ALA A 172 -23.40 5.59 27.64
N VAL A 173 -22.83 6.78 27.41
CA VAL A 173 -23.42 8.05 27.83
C VAL A 173 -24.43 8.61 26.81
N ARG A 174 -24.10 8.58 25.51
CA ARG A 174 -24.91 9.28 24.48
C ARG A 174 -25.91 8.38 23.77
N PHE A 175 -25.70 7.07 23.77
CA PHE A 175 -26.53 6.11 23.04
C PHE A 175 -27.35 5.28 24.01
N THR A 176 -28.51 5.82 24.40
CA THR A 176 -29.48 5.10 25.21
C THR A 176 -30.34 4.18 24.34
N VAL A 177 -30.59 2.96 24.84
CA VAL A 177 -31.54 2.04 24.22
C VAL A 177 -32.93 2.65 24.30
N GLN A 178 -33.61 2.74 23.15
CA GLN A 178 -34.94 3.35 23.03
C GLN A 178 -36.07 2.32 23.04
N ALA A 179 -35.75 1.02 22.95
CA ALA A 179 -36.71 -0.07 22.97
C ALA A 179 -37.18 -0.41 24.39
N ARG A 180 -38.44 -0.84 24.52
CA ARG A 180 -39.04 -1.38 25.75
C ARG A 180 -39.91 -2.60 25.39
N GLY A 181 -40.19 -3.47 26.35
CA GLY A 181 -41.06 -4.65 26.17
C GLY A 181 -40.55 -5.62 25.11
N ALA A 182 -41.46 -6.22 24.34
CA ALA A 182 -41.13 -7.23 23.31
C ALA A 182 -40.12 -6.74 22.25
N ARG A 183 -40.14 -5.44 21.92
CA ARG A 183 -39.16 -4.88 20.97
C ARG A 183 -37.73 -4.91 21.52
N PHE A 184 -37.57 -4.73 22.83
CA PHE A 184 -36.25 -4.79 23.47
C PHE A 184 -35.72 -6.23 23.42
N THR A 185 -36.53 -7.21 23.82
CA THR A 185 -36.13 -8.63 23.81
C THR A 185 -35.82 -9.10 22.39
N SER A 186 -36.68 -8.81 21.41
CA SER A 186 -36.41 -9.11 20.00
C SER A 186 -35.14 -8.41 19.50
N GLY A 187 -34.94 -7.14 19.87
CA GLY A 187 -33.73 -6.40 19.50
C GLY A 187 -32.45 -7.02 20.06
N VAL A 188 -32.46 -7.46 21.31
CA VAL A 188 -31.32 -8.15 21.96
C VAL A 188 -31.06 -9.51 21.32
N LEU A 189 -32.10 -10.31 21.07
CA LEU A 189 -31.96 -11.61 20.42
C LEU A 189 -31.39 -11.50 19.00
N VAL A 190 -31.90 -10.56 18.20
CA VAL A 190 -31.38 -10.31 16.85
C VAL A 190 -29.94 -9.78 16.91
N MET A 191 -29.62 -8.92 17.89
CA MET A 191 -28.25 -8.46 18.11
C MET A 191 -27.29 -9.62 18.43
N ALA A 192 -27.68 -10.51 19.34
CA ALA A 192 -26.90 -11.70 19.68
C ALA A 192 -26.72 -12.62 18.47
N ALA A 193 -27.78 -12.85 17.69
CA ALA A 193 -27.69 -13.60 16.44
C ALA A 193 -26.74 -12.95 15.43
N GLY A 194 -26.76 -11.62 15.29
CA GLY A 194 -25.83 -10.87 14.43
C GLY A 194 -24.38 -10.95 14.90
N ILE A 195 -24.12 -10.91 16.21
CA ILE A 195 -22.78 -11.08 16.79
C ILE A 195 -22.28 -12.52 16.55
N LEU A 196 -23.13 -13.53 16.77
CA LEU A 196 -22.79 -14.92 16.48
C LEU A 196 -22.53 -15.16 14.99
N ALA A 197 -23.35 -14.57 14.11
CA ALA A 197 -23.12 -14.61 12.67
C ALA A 197 -21.79 -13.94 12.30
N THR A 198 -21.47 -12.79 12.89
CA THR A 198 -20.19 -12.10 12.69
C THR A 198 -19.02 -12.98 13.10
N TRP A 199 -19.07 -13.58 14.29
CA TRP A 199 -18.04 -14.51 14.78
C TRP A 199 -17.90 -15.72 13.85
N TYR A 200 -19.02 -16.33 13.46
CA TYR A 200 -19.01 -17.48 12.55
C TYR A 200 -18.42 -17.12 11.18
N VAL A 201 -18.76 -15.95 10.62
CA VAL A 201 -18.19 -15.48 9.34
C VAL A 201 -16.68 -15.30 9.45
N VAL A 202 -16.19 -14.72 10.55
CA VAL A 202 -14.74 -14.56 10.80
C VAL A 202 -14.05 -15.92 10.93
N VAL A 203 -14.57 -16.82 11.77
CA VAL A 203 -13.97 -18.14 12.00
C VAL A 203 -14.05 -19.03 10.75
N SER A 204 -15.17 -19.01 10.02
CA SER A 204 -15.31 -19.75 8.75
C SER A 204 -14.38 -19.27 7.63
N GLY A 205 -13.76 -18.09 7.79
CA GLY A 205 -12.69 -17.63 6.89
C GLY A 205 -11.38 -18.39 7.08
N HIS A 206 -11.19 -19.06 8.21
CA HIS A 206 -9.98 -19.81 8.54
C HIS A 206 -10.32 -21.30 8.67
N ASN A 207 -9.85 -22.11 7.72
CA ASN A 207 -10.00 -23.57 7.78
C ASN A 207 -8.61 -24.22 7.96
N PRO A 208 -8.32 -24.85 9.11
CA PRO A 208 -7.06 -25.58 9.33
C PRO A 208 -7.07 -26.99 8.73
N ALA A 209 -8.23 -27.51 8.31
CA ALA A 209 -8.41 -28.91 7.90
C ALA A 209 -8.00 -29.20 6.44
N GLY A 210 -7.50 -28.22 5.68
CA GLY A 210 -7.07 -28.45 4.29
C GLY A 210 -7.00 -27.18 3.44
N LEU A 211 -7.39 -27.28 2.17
CA LEU A 211 -7.51 -26.12 1.26
C LEU A 211 -8.56 -25.14 1.73
N GLN A 212 -8.17 -23.87 1.80
CA GLN A 212 -9.13 -22.81 2.12
C GLN A 212 -9.76 -22.27 0.84
N GLY A 213 -11.09 -22.24 0.80
CA GLY A 213 -11.85 -21.59 -0.28
C GLY A 213 -12.43 -22.54 -1.33
N VAL A 214 -12.74 -23.80 -1.00
CA VAL A 214 -13.73 -24.55 -1.79
C VAL A 214 -15.11 -24.11 -1.28
N PRO A 215 -15.99 -23.53 -2.12
CA PRO A 215 -17.34 -23.19 -1.70
C PRO A 215 -18.13 -24.46 -1.38
N PHE A 216 -19.26 -24.33 -0.68
CA PHE A 216 -20.20 -25.45 -0.57
C PHE A 216 -20.78 -25.84 -1.95
N PHE A 217 -20.76 -24.89 -2.90
CA PHE A 217 -20.98 -25.16 -4.31
C PHE A 217 -19.68 -25.72 -4.91
N GLU A 218 -19.73 -26.89 -5.54
CA GLU A 218 -18.56 -27.58 -6.13
C GLU A 218 -17.75 -26.69 -7.10
N GLN A 219 -18.38 -25.67 -7.69
CA GLN A 219 -17.75 -24.73 -8.63
C GLN A 219 -18.20 -23.27 -8.39
N TRP A 220 -17.25 -22.34 -8.54
CA TRP A 220 -17.49 -20.89 -8.42
C TRP A 220 -18.45 -20.31 -9.47
N THR A 221 -18.58 -20.99 -10.60
CA THR A 221 -19.52 -20.66 -11.69
C THR A 221 -20.97 -20.74 -11.21
N HIS A 222 -21.31 -21.65 -10.29
CA HIS A 222 -22.66 -21.78 -9.74
C HIS A 222 -23.05 -20.53 -8.92
N LEU A 223 -22.13 -20.01 -8.11
CA LEU A 223 -22.36 -18.76 -7.37
C LEU A 223 -22.58 -17.58 -8.32
N TRP A 224 -21.79 -17.51 -9.41
CA TRP A 224 -21.94 -16.47 -10.42
C TRP A 224 -23.31 -16.49 -11.09
N VAL A 225 -23.78 -17.67 -11.48
CA VAL A 225 -25.13 -17.86 -12.04
C VAL A 225 -26.19 -17.47 -11.03
N ALA A 226 -26.06 -17.89 -9.77
CA ALA A 226 -27.02 -17.54 -8.72
C ALA A 226 -27.15 -16.02 -8.52
N ILE A 227 -26.03 -15.28 -8.55
CA ILE A 227 -26.03 -13.81 -8.46
C ILE A 227 -26.73 -13.18 -9.66
N LYS A 228 -26.45 -13.66 -10.89
CA LYS A 228 -27.12 -13.17 -12.11
C LYS A 228 -28.63 -13.39 -12.02
N VAL A 229 -29.06 -14.59 -11.63
CA VAL A 229 -30.48 -14.92 -11.45
C VAL A 229 -31.12 -14.03 -10.39
N ALA A 230 -30.46 -13.85 -9.23
CA ALA A 230 -30.95 -12.99 -8.16
C ALA A 230 -31.09 -11.52 -8.60
N LEU A 231 -30.12 -10.99 -9.37
CA LEU A 231 -30.18 -9.64 -9.91
C LEU A 231 -31.35 -9.47 -10.89
N VAL A 232 -31.50 -10.39 -11.84
CA VAL A 232 -32.62 -10.37 -12.80
C VAL A 232 -33.95 -10.46 -12.09
N ALA A 233 -34.09 -11.38 -11.13
CA ALA A 233 -35.31 -11.52 -10.34
C ALA A 233 -35.63 -10.23 -9.56
N SER A 234 -34.61 -9.59 -8.97
CA SER A 234 -34.77 -8.34 -8.21
C SER A 234 -35.18 -7.17 -9.10
N VAL A 235 -34.57 -7.05 -10.29
CA VAL A 235 -34.92 -6.03 -11.27
C VAL A 235 -36.33 -6.25 -11.81
N ALA A 236 -36.68 -7.50 -12.16
CA ALA A 236 -38.01 -7.86 -12.61
C ALA A 236 -39.08 -7.55 -11.54
N ALA A 237 -38.81 -7.89 -10.27
CA ALA A 237 -39.68 -7.58 -9.15
C ALA A 237 -39.85 -6.07 -8.95
N ALA A 238 -38.78 -5.28 -9.08
CA ALA A 238 -38.84 -3.83 -8.94
C ALA A 238 -39.61 -3.15 -10.09
N VAL A 239 -39.46 -3.65 -11.32
CA VAL A 239 -40.23 -3.22 -12.49
C VAL A 239 -41.71 -3.58 -12.29
N ALA A 240 -42.01 -4.83 -11.93
CA ALA A 240 -43.36 -5.29 -11.66
C ALA A 240 -44.03 -4.50 -10.52
N ALA A 241 -43.31 -4.22 -9.43
CA ALA A 241 -43.80 -3.39 -8.34
C ALA A 241 -44.08 -1.96 -8.81
N THR A 242 -43.19 -1.36 -9.61
CA THR A 242 -43.39 -0.01 -10.14
C THR A 242 -44.63 0.05 -11.03
N ILE A 243 -44.83 -0.93 -11.91
CA ILE A 243 -46.03 -1.04 -12.77
C ILE A 243 -47.28 -1.27 -11.92
N TYR A 244 -47.22 -2.19 -10.95
CA TYR A 244 -48.32 -2.51 -10.06
C TYR A 244 -48.79 -1.30 -9.24
N PHE A 245 -47.87 -0.58 -8.60
CA PHE A 245 -48.21 0.62 -7.82
C PHE A 245 -48.65 1.79 -8.70
N ALA A 246 -48.17 1.89 -9.94
CA ALA A 246 -48.68 2.86 -10.90
C ALA A 246 -50.11 2.52 -11.34
N TRP A 247 -50.40 1.26 -11.60
CA TRP A 247 -51.71 0.77 -11.99
C TRP A 247 -52.76 0.93 -10.88
N GLN A 248 -52.36 0.69 -9.62
CA GLN A 248 -53.18 0.95 -8.42
C GLN A 248 -53.35 2.44 -8.10
N GLY A 249 -52.80 3.35 -8.91
CA GLY A 249 -52.87 4.80 -8.67
C GLY A 249 -52.08 5.28 -7.44
N HIS A 250 -51.22 4.44 -6.87
CA HIS A 250 -50.38 4.77 -5.72
C HIS A 250 -49.12 5.56 -6.09
N LEU A 251 -48.70 5.53 -7.37
CA LEU A 251 -47.60 6.35 -7.89
C LEU A 251 -48.11 7.53 -8.70
N ARG A 252 -47.55 8.71 -8.44
CA ARG A 252 -47.76 9.87 -9.32
C ARG A 252 -47.05 9.66 -10.64
N ARG A 253 -47.55 10.29 -11.71
CA ARG A 253 -46.95 10.23 -13.07
C ARG A 253 -45.44 10.51 -13.06
N VAL A 254 -45.01 11.47 -12.26
CA VAL A 254 -43.59 11.84 -12.13
C VAL A 254 -42.80 10.82 -11.28
N GLU A 255 -43.39 10.26 -10.21
CA GLU A 255 -42.75 9.20 -9.40
C GLU A 255 -42.52 7.95 -10.24
N PHE A 256 -43.50 7.60 -11.10
CA PHE A 256 -43.35 6.52 -12.07
C PHE A 256 -42.16 6.77 -13.01
N TRP A 257 -42.08 7.95 -13.64
CA TRP A 257 -40.97 8.27 -14.54
C TRP A 257 -39.60 8.29 -13.84
N ILE A 258 -39.56 8.72 -12.58
CA ILE A 258 -38.37 8.65 -11.75
C ILE A 258 -37.95 7.19 -11.53
N PHE A 259 -38.85 6.33 -11.06
CA PHE A 259 -38.55 4.93 -10.79
C PHE A 259 -38.15 4.21 -12.08
N ALA A 260 -38.85 4.47 -13.18
CA ALA A 260 -38.51 3.94 -14.49
C ALA A 260 -37.11 4.39 -14.95
N THR A 261 -36.75 5.66 -14.78
CA THR A 261 -35.43 6.20 -15.15
C THR A 261 -34.32 5.61 -14.28
N LEU A 262 -34.56 5.41 -12.98
CA LEU A 262 -33.61 4.77 -12.07
C LEU A 262 -33.44 3.26 -12.32
N LEU A 263 -34.49 2.59 -12.80
CA LEU A 263 -34.46 1.17 -13.12
C LEU A 263 -33.80 0.88 -14.48
N LEU A 264 -33.84 1.81 -15.43
CA LEU A 264 -33.27 1.64 -16.77
C LEU A 264 -31.79 1.23 -16.78
N PRO A 265 -30.87 1.86 -16.01
CA PRO A 265 -29.49 1.39 -15.93
C PRO A 265 -29.34 0.03 -15.23
N LEU A 266 -30.21 -0.31 -14.27
CA LEU A 266 -30.20 -1.63 -13.62
C LEU A 266 -30.66 -2.74 -14.57
N VAL A 267 -31.66 -2.45 -15.41
CA VAL A 267 -32.07 -3.34 -16.51
C VAL A 267 -30.92 -3.49 -17.51
N GLY A 268 -30.31 -2.37 -17.93
CA GLY A 268 -29.14 -2.39 -18.82
C GLY A 268 -27.98 -3.21 -18.26
N LEU A 269 -27.68 -3.08 -16.96
CA LEU A 269 -26.68 -3.89 -16.26
C LEU A 269 -27.05 -5.38 -16.23
N ALA A 270 -28.30 -5.72 -15.89
CA ALA A 270 -28.76 -7.10 -15.87
C ALA A 270 -28.66 -7.76 -17.26
N VAL A 271 -29.05 -7.04 -18.31
CA VAL A 271 -28.89 -7.50 -19.71
C VAL A 271 -27.42 -7.64 -20.06
N TRP A 272 -26.60 -6.63 -19.75
CA TRP A 272 -25.16 -6.65 -20.03
C TRP A 272 -24.41 -7.76 -19.26
N LEU A 273 -24.88 -8.20 -18.09
CA LEU A 273 -24.25 -9.32 -17.37
C LEU A 273 -24.64 -10.70 -17.92
N ILE A 274 -25.69 -10.76 -18.75
CA ILE A 274 -26.17 -12.01 -19.37
C ILE A 274 -25.67 -12.13 -20.81
N TRP A 275 -25.64 -11.02 -21.54
CA TRP A 275 -25.39 -10.98 -22.99
C TRP A 275 -23.98 -11.45 -23.42
N PRO A 276 -22.85 -10.97 -22.85
CA PRO A 276 -21.50 -11.38 -23.22
C PRO A 276 -21.07 -12.72 -22.60
N GLY A 277 -22.00 -13.56 -22.11
CA GLY A 277 -21.67 -14.89 -21.60
C GLY A 277 -20.78 -14.88 -20.34
N ASN A 278 -19.58 -15.45 -20.43
CA ASN A 278 -18.62 -15.59 -19.32
C ASN A 278 -17.57 -14.48 -19.27
N ASP A 279 -17.54 -13.54 -20.22
CA ASP A 279 -16.51 -12.49 -20.26
C ASP A 279 -16.58 -11.53 -19.06
N ALA A 280 -17.76 -11.44 -18.42
CA ALA A 280 -17.97 -10.67 -17.20
C ALA A 280 -17.62 -11.45 -15.90
N TYR A 281 -17.17 -12.70 -16.00
CA TYR A 281 -16.82 -13.52 -14.84
C TYR A 281 -15.56 -12.98 -14.15
N LEU A 282 -15.63 -12.77 -12.84
CA LEU A 282 -14.57 -12.13 -12.04
C LEU A 282 -13.33 -13.01 -11.79
N GLY A 283 -13.29 -14.22 -12.38
CA GLY A 283 -12.29 -15.24 -12.07
C GLY A 283 -12.48 -15.87 -10.69
N HIS A 284 -11.84 -17.01 -10.44
CA HIS A 284 -11.98 -17.75 -9.18
C HIS A 284 -11.53 -16.95 -7.95
N ALA A 285 -10.48 -16.14 -8.07
CA ALA A 285 -10.01 -15.27 -6.99
C ALA A 285 -11.03 -14.17 -6.66
N GLY A 286 -11.57 -13.49 -7.68
CA GLY A 286 -12.60 -12.47 -7.51
C GLY A 286 -13.87 -13.04 -6.88
N MET A 287 -14.32 -14.21 -7.34
CA MET A 287 -15.48 -14.90 -6.79
C MET A 287 -15.30 -15.29 -5.31
N ARG A 288 -14.08 -15.68 -4.92
CA ARG A 288 -13.76 -15.99 -3.52
C ARG A 288 -13.92 -14.76 -2.62
N ILE A 289 -13.40 -13.62 -3.05
CA ILE A 289 -13.52 -12.35 -2.29
C ILE A 289 -14.99 -11.95 -2.20
N LEU A 290 -15.70 -11.98 -3.33
CA LEU A 290 -17.12 -11.64 -3.39
C LEU A 290 -17.96 -12.48 -2.42
N TRP A 291 -17.70 -13.79 -2.34
CA TRP A 291 -18.38 -14.67 -1.38
C TRP A 291 -18.15 -14.26 0.08
N GLN A 292 -16.93 -13.87 0.44
CA GLN A 292 -16.64 -13.39 1.79
C GLN A 292 -17.35 -12.08 2.10
N LEU A 293 -17.43 -11.17 1.13
CA LEU A 293 -18.17 -9.91 1.26
C LEU A 293 -19.67 -10.16 1.42
N ILE A 294 -20.25 -11.13 0.71
CA ILE A 294 -21.66 -11.52 0.85
C ILE A 294 -21.94 -12.04 2.27
N LYS A 295 -21.09 -12.93 2.80
CA LYS A 295 -21.21 -13.42 4.18
C LYS A 295 -21.10 -12.29 5.21
N ALA A 296 -20.14 -11.38 5.01
CA ALA A 296 -19.95 -10.20 5.85
C ALA A 296 -21.15 -9.25 5.81
N GLU A 297 -21.71 -9.01 4.62
CA GLU A 297 -22.91 -8.18 4.43
C GLU A 297 -24.13 -8.79 5.11
N PHE A 298 -24.32 -10.11 5.01
CA PHE A 298 -25.38 -10.80 5.73
C PHE A 298 -25.30 -10.54 7.25
N ALA A 299 -24.11 -10.69 7.84
CA ALA A 299 -23.91 -10.40 9.26
C ALA A 299 -24.19 -8.91 9.59
N ALA A 300 -23.74 -7.99 8.74
CA ALA A 300 -23.96 -6.55 8.88
C ALA A 300 -25.46 -6.18 8.83
N LEU A 301 -26.23 -6.80 7.94
CA LEU A 301 -27.68 -6.59 7.82
C LEU A 301 -28.45 -7.11 9.04
N VAL A 302 -28.10 -8.28 9.57
CA VAL A 302 -28.71 -8.81 10.82
C VAL A 302 -28.40 -7.87 11.99
N LEU A 303 -27.15 -7.42 12.13
CA LEU A 303 -26.76 -6.43 13.14
C LEU A 303 -27.50 -5.10 12.94
N LEU A 304 -27.72 -4.65 11.70
CA LEU A 304 -28.50 -3.44 11.41
C LEU A 304 -29.94 -3.57 11.92
N VAL A 305 -30.60 -4.71 11.69
CA VAL A 305 -31.96 -4.96 12.19
C VAL A 305 -31.97 -4.89 13.72
N GLY A 306 -31.04 -5.56 14.40
CA GLY A 306 -30.90 -5.48 15.86
C GLY A 306 -30.68 -4.04 16.35
N CYS A 307 -29.76 -3.31 15.71
CA CYS A 307 -29.46 -1.91 16.00
C CYS A 307 -30.69 -0.99 15.79
N GLN A 308 -31.46 -1.19 14.73
CA GLN A 308 -32.67 -0.41 14.47
C GLN A 308 -33.79 -0.74 15.47
N LEU A 309 -33.93 -2.00 15.88
CA LEU A 309 -34.86 -2.40 16.95
C LEU A 309 -34.50 -1.71 18.26
N LEU A 310 -33.23 -1.72 18.67
CA LEU A 310 -32.77 -1.16 19.94
C LEU A 310 -32.66 0.38 19.95
N PHE A 311 -32.13 0.99 18.89
CA PHE A 311 -31.74 2.41 18.86
C PHE A 311 -32.54 3.26 17.86
N ARG A 312 -33.53 2.67 17.15
CA ARG A 312 -34.38 3.36 16.17
C ARG A 312 -33.55 4.15 15.14
N ARG A 313 -33.72 5.48 15.12
CA ARG A 313 -33.09 6.41 14.17
C ARG A 313 -31.58 6.50 14.34
N ARG A 314 -31.05 6.03 15.47
CA ARG A 314 -29.61 5.97 15.75
C ARG A 314 -28.99 4.60 15.44
N GLY A 315 -29.78 3.64 14.93
CA GLY A 315 -29.30 2.29 14.62
C GLY A 315 -28.11 2.26 13.65
N GLY A 316 -28.15 3.05 12.57
CA GLY A 316 -27.04 3.13 11.61
C GLY A 316 -25.74 3.66 12.24
N ILE A 317 -25.82 4.70 13.07
CA ILE A 317 -24.64 5.24 13.78
C ILE A 317 -24.10 4.22 14.79
N ALA A 318 -24.97 3.54 15.55
CA ALA A 318 -24.56 2.53 16.51
C ALA A 318 -23.83 1.36 15.82
N LEU A 319 -24.35 0.92 14.67
CA LEU A 319 -23.72 -0.12 13.85
C LEU A 319 -22.33 0.31 13.35
N LEU A 320 -22.22 1.53 12.82
CA LEU A 320 -20.96 2.08 12.31
C LEU A 320 -19.86 2.04 13.37
N HIS A 321 -20.15 2.51 14.58
CA HIS A 321 -19.15 2.49 15.67
C HIS A 321 -18.84 1.07 16.14
N GLY A 322 -19.81 0.15 16.11
CA GLY A 322 -19.56 -1.28 16.34
C GLY A 322 -18.57 -1.87 15.33
N GLY A 323 -18.67 -1.49 14.06
CA GLY A 323 -17.69 -1.85 13.03
C GLY A 323 -16.31 -1.26 13.30
N VAL A 324 -16.21 0.02 13.70
CA VAL A 324 -14.92 0.63 14.09
C VAL A 324 -14.31 -0.07 15.30
N LEU A 325 -15.10 -0.43 16.32
CA LEU A 325 -14.63 -1.21 17.47
C LEU A 325 -14.10 -2.58 17.04
N LEU A 326 -14.78 -3.26 16.10
CA LEU A 326 -14.34 -4.53 15.56
C LEU A 326 -13.02 -4.40 14.78
N LEU A 327 -12.83 -3.31 14.01
CA LEU A 327 -11.55 -3.00 13.36
C LEU A 327 -10.41 -2.82 14.39
N MET A 328 -10.66 -2.04 15.44
CA MET A 328 -9.67 -1.80 16.50
C MET A 328 -9.30 -3.09 17.25
N PHE A 329 -10.31 -3.92 17.57
CA PHE A 329 -10.08 -5.24 18.14
C PHE A 329 -9.30 -6.15 17.19
N GLY A 330 -9.65 -6.13 15.89
CA GLY A 330 -8.97 -6.90 14.85
C GLY A 330 -7.48 -6.63 14.79
N GLN A 331 -7.08 -5.35 14.91
CA GLN A 331 -5.66 -4.98 14.94
C GLN A 331 -4.93 -5.57 16.15
N VAL A 332 -5.54 -5.54 17.33
CA VAL A 332 -4.96 -6.16 18.53
C VAL A 332 -4.85 -7.68 18.34
N PHE A 333 -5.92 -8.31 17.85
CA PHE A 333 -5.95 -9.74 17.60
C PHE A 333 -4.85 -10.19 16.63
N VAL A 334 -4.78 -9.58 15.45
CA VAL A 334 -3.75 -9.85 14.43
C VAL A 334 -2.34 -9.66 15.01
N SER A 335 -2.11 -8.57 15.76
CA SER A 335 -0.78 -8.31 16.35
C SER A 335 -0.30 -9.36 17.36
N GLN A 336 -1.21 -10.15 17.95
CA GLN A 336 -0.88 -11.16 18.97
C GLN A 336 -0.82 -12.58 18.42
N PHE A 337 -1.58 -12.87 17.35
CA PHE A 337 -1.80 -14.24 16.90
C PHE A 337 -1.29 -14.53 15.49
N ASP A 338 -1.04 -13.51 14.65
CA ASP A 338 -0.56 -13.75 13.31
C ASP A 338 0.95 -14.00 13.30
N VAL A 339 1.37 -14.97 12.49
CA VAL A 339 2.76 -15.36 12.31
C VAL A 339 3.10 -15.21 10.83
N GLU A 340 4.21 -14.54 10.55
CA GLU A 340 4.73 -14.35 9.18
C GLU A 340 6.12 -14.96 9.08
N GLU A 341 6.30 -15.86 8.12
CA GLU A 341 7.52 -16.61 7.91
C GLU A 341 7.90 -16.55 6.42
N GLN A 342 9.10 -16.98 6.09
CA GLN A 342 9.54 -17.15 4.71
C GLN A 342 9.90 -18.60 4.43
N MET A 343 9.65 -19.05 3.21
CA MET A 343 10.09 -20.34 2.71
C MET A 343 10.84 -20.11 1.41
N THR A 344 12.16 -20.29 1.45
CA THR A 344 13.04 -20.18 0.27
C THR A 344 13.28 -21.57 -0.29
N ILE A 345 13.08 -21.75 -1.58
CA ILE A 345 13.22 -23.04 -2.27
C ILE A 345 13.98 -22.80 -3.57
N ALA A 346 15.07 -23.53 -3.79
CA ALA A 346 15.73 -23.61 -5.08
C ALA A 346 14.97 -24.54 -6.03
N GLU A 347 15.06 -24.31 -7.33
CA GLU A 347 14.43 -25.18 -8.33
C GLU A 347 14.90 -26.64 -8.18
N GLY A 348 13.95 -27.58 -8.14
CA GLY A 348 14.20 -28.99 -7.85
C GLY A 348 14.37 -29.34 -6.36
N GLN A 349 14.51 -28.36 -5.47
CA GLN A 349 14.66 -28.60 -4.03
C GLN A 349 13.31 -28.91 -3.38
N THR A 350 13.33 -29.80 -2.38
CA THR A 350 12.20 -30.05 -1.47
C THR A 350 12.50 -29.50 -0.08
N VAL A 351 11.56 -28.75 0.48
CA VAL A 351 11.63 -28.22 1.86
C VAL A 351 10.35 -28.51 2.64
N ASN A 352 10.48 -28.64 3.95
CA ASN A 352 9.37 -28.89 4.88
C ASN A 352 9.37 -27.91 6.06
N TYR A 353 10.00 -26.75 5.93
CA TYR A 353 10.05 -25.74 6.99
C TYR A 353 9.87 -24.34 6.42
N ALA A 354 9.30 -23.46 7.22
CA ALA A 354 9.37 -22.02 7.02
C ALA A 354 10.27 -21.40 8.10
N GLN A 355 10.79 -20.21 7.88
CA GLN A 355 11.70 -19.52 8.80
C GLN A 355 11.23 -18.12 9.14
N ASP A 356 11.27 -17.76 10.42
CA ASP A 356 11.01 -16.39 10.88
C ASP A 356 12.31 -15.58 10.81
N ILE A 357 12.41 -14.73 9.78
CA ILE A 357 13.58 -13.89 9.53
C ILE A 357 13.82 -12.81 10.61
N ARG A 358 12.89 -12.65 11.57
CA ARG A 358 13.01 -11.72 12.69
C ARG A 358 13.53 -12.38 13.95
N ALA A 359 13.76 -13.70 13.93
CA ALA A 359 14.26 -14.46 15.07
C ALA A 359 15.51 -15.25 14.68
N VAL A 360 16.54 -15.16 15.53
CA VAL A 360 17.81 -15.86 15.36
C VAL A 360 17.93 -16.93 16.42
N GLU A 361 18.29 -18.14 16.01
CA GLU A 361 18.56 -19.27 16.90
C GLU A 361 19.93 -19.89 16.60
N LEU A 362 20.55 -20.42 17.65
CA LEU A 362 21.65 -21.35 17.55
C LEU A 362 21.08 -22.77 17.53
N ALA A 363 21.27 -23.48 16.43
CA ALA A 363 20.86 -24.88 16.30
C ALA A 363 22.08 -25.78 16.53
N VAL A 364 21.94 -26.73 17.45
CA VAL A 364 22.87 -27.84 17.64
C VAL A 364 22.18 -29.12 17.17
N ILE A 365 22.73 -29.78 16.17
CA ILE A 365 22.13 -30.91 15.47
C ILE A 365 22.99 -32.16 15.76
N ASP A 366 22.40 -33.14 16.42
CA ASP A 366 22.95 -34.49 16.53
C ASP A 366 22.44 -35.27 15.31
N ARG A 367 23.27 -35.35 14.26
CA ARG A 367 22.92 -36.07 13.03
C ARG A 367 23.03 -37.57 13.26
N LYS A 368 22.02 -38.31 12.80
CA LYS A 368 22.04 -39.78 12.83
C LYS A 368 23.10 -40.34 11.88
N LEU A 369 23.58 -41.54 12.20
CA LEU A 369 24.28 -42.39 11.24
C LEU A 369 23.28 -42.93 10.21
N PRO A 370 23.68 -43.18 8.95
CA PRO A 370 22.75 -43.53 7.86
C PRO A 370 21.85 -44.76 8.08
N ASP A 371 22.18 -45.65 9.01
CA ASP A 371 21.49 -46.94 9.27
C ASP A 371 20.47 -46.89 10.43
N ASP A 372 20.09 -45.71 10.94
CA ASP A 372 19.25 -45.59 12.15
C ASP A 372 17.92 -44.84 11.89
N ASP A 373 16.79 -45.54 12.03
CA ASP A 373 15.42 -45.10 11.69
C ASP A 373 14.86 -43.89 12.47
N GLN A 374 15.49 -43.47 13.59
CA GLN A 374 15.01 -42.27 14.30
C GLN A 374 15.39 -40.95 13.59
N GLN A 375 14.67 -39.86 13.85
CA GLN A 375 14.92 -38.55 13.25
C GLN A 375 16.14 -37.83 13.85
N ASP A 376 16.72 -36.88 13.10
CA ASP A 376 17.75 -35.96 13.62
C ASP A 376 17.25 -35.20 14.86
N ARG A 377 18.10 -35.13 15.89
CA ARG A 377 17.77 -34.39 17.11
C ARG A 377 18.34 -32.98 17.03
N VAL A 378 17.46 -31.98 17.03
CA VAL A 378 17.85 -30.57 16.99
C VAL A 378 17.56 -29.89 18.32
N VAL A 379 18.59 -29.29 18.93
CA VAL A 379 18.45 -28.38 20.08
C VAL A 379 18.53 -26.95 19.55
N ALA A 380 17.40 -26.25 19.52
CA ALA A 380 17.31 -24.85 19.08
C ALA A 380 17.33 -23.90 20.28
N ILE A 381 18.36 -23.06 20.37
CA ILE A 381 18.56 -22.08 21.43
C ILE A 381 18.25 -20.68 20.88
N PRO A 382 17.16 -20.03 21.32
CA PRO A 382 16.79 -18.71 20.80
C PRO A 382 17.77 -17.65 21.28
N LEU A 383 18.44 -16.94 20.36
CA LEU A 383 19.37 -15.87 20.70
C LEU A 383 18.71 -14.49 20.66
N ALA A 384 17.90 -14.21 19.64
CA ALA A 384 17.17 -12.95 19.51
C ALA A 384 15.82 -13.16 18.82
N SER A 385 14.84 -12.29 19.09
CA SER A 385 13.55 -12.29 18.41
C SER A 385 12.96 -10.88 18.37
N ASN A 386 12.49 -10.43 17.20
CA ASN A 386 11.90 -9.09 16.99
C ASN A 386 12.81 -7.95 17.50
N GLY A 387 14.11 -8.04 17.19
CA GLY A 387 15.12 -7.08 17.62
C GLY A 387 15.47 -7.12 19.11
N LYS A 388 14.85 -8.01 19.91
CA LYS A 388 15.13 -8.14 21.35
C LYS A 388 16.08 -9.30 21.62
N PRO A 389 17.16 -9.09 22.37
CA PRO A 389 18.04 -10.16 22.79
C PRO A 389 17.32 -11.08 23.79
N SER A 390 17.60 -12.37 23.70
CA SER A 390 17.17 -13.36 24.69
C SER A 390 17.98 -13.24 25.98
N ARG A 391 17.56 -13.99 27.02
CA ARG A 391 18.35 -14.14 28.26
C ARG A 391 19.76 -14.65 28.00
N PHE A 392 19.97 -15.48 26.97
CA PHE A 392 21.26 -16.10 26.68
C PHE A 392 22.28 -15.10 26.17
N LEU A 393 21.86 -14.09 25.41
CA LEU A 393 22.74 -12.98 25.00
C LEU A 393 23.10 -12.06 26.18
N ALA A 394 22.25 -12.00 27.21
CA ALA A 394 22.52 -11.22 28.42
C ALA A 394 23.48 -11.94 29.38
N THR A 395 23.28 -13.24 29.61
CA THR A 395 24.15 -14.07 30.47
C THR A 395 25.44 -14.50 29.78
N LYS A 396 25.48 -14.45 28.45
CA LYS A 396 26.58 -14.92 27.58
C LYS A 396 26.97 -16.39 27.74
N THR A 397 26.28 -17.13 28.58
CA THR A 397 26.53 -18.55 28.88
C THR A 397 25.26 -19.34 28.65
N ILE A 398 25.40 -20.49 27.99
CA ILE A 398 24.32 -21.41 27.69
C ILE A 398 24.72 -22.77 28.24
N GLN A 399 24.00 -23.17 29.30
CA GLN A 399 24.10 -24.50 29.89
C GLN A 399 22.76 -25.21 29.71
N TYR A 400 22.80 -26.41 29.13
CA TYR A 400 21.63 -27.26 28.93
C TYR A 400 22.01 -28.72 29.10
N ASP A 401 21.33 -29.46 29.98
CA ASP A 401 21.74 -30.80 30.43
C ASP A 401 21.85 -31.83 29.30
N ALA A 402 21.03 -31.68 28.25
CA ALA A 402 21.06 -32.60 27.12
C ALA A 402 22.25 -32.39 26.16
N LEU A 403 23.04 -31.32 26.31
CA LEU A 403 24.23 -31.06 25.51
C LEU A 403 25.50 -31.50 26.28
N PRO A 404 26.47 -32.16 25.61
CA PRO A 404 27.70 -32.62 26.25
C PRO A 404 28.74 -31.51 26.47
N PHE A 405 28.47 -30.29 25.99
CA PHE A 405 29.34 -29.13 26.13
C PHE A 405 28.58 -27.91 26.65
N GLU A 406 29.29 -26.99 27.27
CA GLU A 406 28.83 -25.64 27.58
C GLU A 406 29.18 -24.69 26.43
N ILE A 407 28.33 -23.68 26.21
CA ILE A 407 28.52 -22.71 25.14
C ILE A 407 28.63 -21.32 25.75
N GLU A 408 29.70 -20.60 25.44
CA GLU A 408 29.91 -19.21 25.81
C GLU A 408 29.88 -18.31 24.58
N ILE A 409 29.02 -17.28 24.59
CA ILE A 409 28.92 -16.27 23.55
C ILE A 409 29.97 -15.19 23.81
N LYS A 410 31.11 -15.30 23.12
CA LYS A 410 32.19 -14.31 23.21
C LYS A 410 31.78 -12.97 22.61
N GLN A 411 31.15 -13.02 21.43
CA GLN A 411 30.71 -11.83 20.72
C GLN A 411 29.51 -12.13 19.83
N TYR A 412 28.57 -11.18 19.73
CA TYR A 412 27.37 -11.28 18.88
C TYR A 412 27.18 -9.97 18.11
N PHE A 413 26.92 -10.10 16.81
CA PHE A 413 26.58 -9.01 15.92
C PHE A 413 25.15 -9.22 15.40
N PRO A 414 24.19 -8.33 15.71
CA PRO A 414 22.84 -8.43 15.17
C PRO A 414 22.79 -8.33 13.65
N ASN A 415 23.68 -7.54 13.05
CA ASN A 415 23.90 -7.50 11.62
C ASN A 415 25.40 -7.37 11.34
N SER A 416 25.88 -8.10 10.34
CA SER A 416 27.31 -8.20 10.04
C SER A 416 27.58 -8.47 8.56
N LYS A 417 28.79 -8.12 8.13
CA LYS A 417 29.40 -8.58 6.87
C LYS A 417 30.52 -9.55 7.21
N ILE A 418 30.73 -10.53 6.34
CA ILE A 418 31.82 -11.48 6.47
C ILE A 418 32.96 -11.04 5.55
N GLU A 419 34.15 -10.91 6.13
CA GLU A 419 35.35 -10.50 5.41
C GLU A 419 36.51 -11.48 5.64
N PRO A 420 37.47 -11.58 4.71
CA PRO A 420 38.71 -12.30 4.96
C PRO A 420 39.49 -11.68 6.12
N VAL A 421 40.13 -12.52 6.93
CA VAL A 421 41.03 -12.06 8.00
C VAL A 421 42.31 -11.49 7.39
N THR A 422 42.71 -10.30 7.85
CA THR A 422 43.98 -9.66 7.51
C THR A 422 44.91 -9.64 8.72
N ALA A 423 46.23 -9.58 8.50
CA ALA A 423 47.23 -9.60 9.58
C ALA A 423 47.08 -8.47 10.62
N ALA A 424 46.39 -7.39 10.28
CA ALA A 424 46.16 -6.23 11.14
C ALA A 424 44.87 -6.32 11.99
N SER A 425 44.09 -7.40 11.87
CA SER A 425 42.75 -7.49 12.44
C SER A 425 42.66 -8.54 13.56
N PRO A 426 42.29 -8.16 14.80
CA PRO A 426 42.05 -9.13 15.86
C PRO A 426 40.86 -10.03 15.51
N ASN A 427 41.01 -11.35 15.69
CA ASN A 427 39.98 -12.34 15.39
C ASN A 427 39.77 -13.29 16.59
N PRO A 428 38.58 -13.32 17.20
CA PRO A 428 38.31 -14.18 18.36
C PRO A 428 38.27 -15.69 18.06
N ALA A 429 38.13 -16.11 16.80
CA ALA A 429 38.04 -17.53 16.46
C ALA A 429 39.37 -18.26 16.62
N THR A 430 39.35 -19.45 17.21
CA THR A 430 40.51 -20.34 17.39
C THR A 430 40.43 -21.62 16.56
N LYS A 431 39.25 -21.94 16.00
CA LYS A 431 39.01 -23.08 15.10
C LYS A 431 38.01 -22.76 13.99
N GLY A 432 37.86 -23.71 13.07
CA GLY A 432 36.88 -23.67 11.99
C GLY A 432 37.19 -22.66 10.88
N LYS A 433 36.18 -22.36 10.08
CA LYS A 433 36.19 -21.35 9.01
C LYS A 433 36.49 -19.95 9.55
N GLY A 434 36.17 -19.71 10.82
CA GLY A 434 36.50 -18.49 11.55
C GLY A 434 37.98 -18.15 11.58
N LEU A 435 38.91 -19.07 11.30
CA LEU A 435 40.35 -18.73 11.20
C LEU A 435 40.69 -17.87 9.97
N LYS A 436 39.90 -18.00 8.89
CA LYS A 436 40.11 -17.29 7.62
C LYS A 436 39.13 -16.13 7.41
N LEU A 437 38.05 -16.12 8.19
CA LEU A 437 36.93 -15.20 8.04
C LEU A 437 36.62 -14.50 9.36
N ARG A 438 36.26 -13.22 9.28
CA ARG A 438 35.82 -12.43 10.43
C ARG A 438 34.46 -11.79 10.17
N ALA A 439 33.69 -11.61 11.23
CA ALA A 439 32.47 -10.82 11.17
C ALA A 439 32.77 -9.36 11.52
N GLU A 440 32.40 -8.44 10.63
CA GLU A 440 32.42 -7.01 10.87
C GLU A 440 31.00 -6.47 11.04
N LYS A 441 30.80 -5.58 12.02
CA LYS A 441 29.48 -5.02 12.31
C LYS A 441 28.96 -4.23 11.10
N ALA A 442 27.76 -4.57 10.63
CA ALA A 442 27.08 -3.86 9.57
C ALA A 442 26.00 -2.92 10.12
N LYS A 443 25.62 -1.90 9.33
CA LYS A 443 24.45 -1.08 9.63
C LYS A 443 23.18 -1.93 9.47
N PRO A 444 22.23 -1.91 10.42
CA PRO A 444 20.96 -2.59 10.29
C PRO A 444 20.20 -2.16 9.02
N ALA A 445 19.40 -3.06 8.47
CA ALA A 445 18.44 -2.74 7.42
C ALA A 445 17.43 -1.71 7.93
N THR A 446 16.98 -0.83 7.03
CA THR A 446 16.03 0.23 7.36
C THR A 446 14.71 0.03 6.61
N GLY A 447 13.61 0.56 7.16
CA GLY A 447 12.32 0.54 6.47
C GLY A 447 12.29 1.37 5.19
N ALA A 448 13.29 2.25 5.00
CA ALA A 448 13.48 3.02 3.78
C ALA A 448 14.27 2.27 2.68
N ASP A 449 14.83 1.09 2.97
CA ASP A 449 15.60 0.31 2.00
C ASP A 449 14.65 -0.35 0.98
N GLY A 450 14.77 0.01 -0.29
CA GLY A 450 13.90 -0.51 -1.37
C GLY A 450 14.12 -2.00 -1.71
N ASP A 451 15.23 -2.60 -1.26
CA ASP A 451 15.65 -3.94 -1.69
C ASP A 451 15.20 -5.07 -0.73
N GLY A 452 14.50 -4.71 0.35
CA GLY A 452 14.01 -5.66 1.36
C GLY A 452 15.15 -6.43 2.04
N ARG A 453 16.26 -5.76 2.36
CA ARG A 453 17.44 -6.38 3.00
C ARG A 453 17.05 -6.94 4.37
N VAL A 454 17.56 -8.12 4.67
CA VAL A 454 17.41 -8.77 5.97
C VAL A 454 18.73 -8.71 6.71
N ASP A 455 18.70 -8.37 8.00
CA ASP A 455 19.88 -8.40 8.86
C ASP A 455 20.44 -9.81 8.98
N GLN A 456 21.76 -9.93 8.85
CA GLN A 456 22.49 -11.19 8.91
C GLN A 456 23.36 -11.22 10.16
N ALA A 457 22.92 -11.96 11.17
CA ALA A 457 23.63 -12.07 12.43
C ALA A 457 24.87 -12.97 12.31
N SER A 458 25.88 -12.66 13.12
CA SER A 458 27.06 -13.50 13.34
C SER A 458 27.41 -13.57 14.81
N ALA A 459 27.95 -14.70 15.24
CA ALA A 459 28.37 -14.93 16.62
C ALA A 459 29.71 -15.67 16.69
N TYR A 460 30.53 -15.28 17.65
CA TYR A 460 31.71 -16.03 18.09
C TYR A 460 31.33 -16.83 19.33
N LEU A 461 31.36 -18.15 19.22
CA LEU A 461 30.94 -19.08 20.26
C LEU A 461 32.09 -19.98 20.69
N ALA A 462 32.40 -19.99 21.98
CA ALA A 462 33.36 -20.91 22.59
C ALA A 462 32.63 -22.12 23.16
N PHE A 463 33.20 -23.30 22.98
CA PHE A 463 32.61 -24.56 23.44
C PHE A 463 33.57 -25.26 24.41
N THR A 464 33.03 -25.74 25.53
CA THR A 464 33.81 -26.44 26.56
C THR A 464 33.16 -27.78 26.88
N ASP A 465 33.91 -28.87 26.85
CA ASP A 465 33.41 -30.19 27.25
C ASP A 465 33.03 -30.20 28.74
N LYS A 466 31.80 -30.63 29.06
CA LYS A 466 31.32 -30.69 30.44
C LYS A 466 31.97 -31.79 31.27
N GLN A 467 32.39 -32.89 30.64
CA GLN A 467 32.94 -34.05 31.37
C GLN A 467 34.42 -33.85 31.66
N SER A 468 35.19 -33.46 30.65
CA SER A 468 36.64 -33.30 30.79
C SER A 468 37.08 -31.88 31.16
N GLY A 469 36.21 -30.88 31.00
CA GLY A 469 36.57 -29.47 31.11
C GLY A 469 37.46 -28.95 29.98
N ALA A 470 37.67 -29.74 28.91
CA ALA A 470 38.54 -29.36 27.81
C ALA A 470 37.93 -28.23 26.94
N ASP A 471 38.76 -27.27 26.55
CA ASP A 471 38.40 -26.23 25.58
C ASP A 471 38.33 -26.84 24.17
N LEU A 472 37.13 -26.82 23.58
CA LEU A 472 36.88 -27.36 22.24
C LEU A 472 37.17 -26.31 21.16
N GLY A 473 37.33 -25.04 21.53
CA GLY A 473 37.68 -23.92 20.67
C GLY A 473 36.55 -22.90 20.50
N THR A 474 36.91 -21.75 19.93
CA THR A 474 35.99 -20.66 19.55
C THR A 474 35.77 -20.66 18.05
N TYR A 475 34.50 -20.71 17.65
CA TYR A 475 34.06 -20.81 16.25
C TYR A 475 33.28 -19.55 15.85
N LEU A 476 33.39 -19.16 14.58
CA LEU A 476 32.56 -18.12 13.96
C LEU A 476 31.37 -18.79 13.28
N LEU A 477 30.16 -18.47 13.70
CA LEU A 477 28.92 -18.85 13.03
C LEU A 477 28.22 -17.62 12.45
N SER A 478 27.62 -17.77 11.28
CA SER A 478 26.88 -16.69 10.62
C SER A 478 25.69 -17.23 9.83
N GLN A 479 24.64 -16.41 9.73
CA GLN A 479 23.53 -16.65 8.81
C GLN A 479 23.91 -16.34 7.36
N ALA A 480 25.01 -15.61 7.14
CA ALA A 480 25.50 -15.29 5.81
C ALA A 480 25.98 -16.55 5.08
N VAL A 481 25.51 -16.73 3.85
CA VAL A 481 25.99 -17.76 2.94
C VAL A 481 27.11 -17.15 2.09
N LEU A 482 28.28 -17.80 2.10
CA LEU A 482 29.41 -17.41 1.26
C LEU A 482 29.40 -18.20 -0.04
N VAL A 483 29.98 -17.61 -1.08
CA VAL A 483 30.21 -18.29 -2.36
C VAL A 483 31.70 -18.39 -2.56
N ASP A 484 32.21 -19.59 -2.82
CA ASP A 484 33.61 -19.77 -3.15
C ASP A 484 33.91 -19.39 -4.62
N ARG A 485 35.19 -19.45 -5.02
CA ARG A 485 35.60 -19.09 -6.39
C ARG A 485 35.03 -20.00 -7.48
N ASN A 486 34.49 -21.16 -7.10
CA ASN A 486 33.92 -22.14 -8.01
C ASN A 486 32.38 -22.04 -8.03
N GLY A 487 31.79 -21.05 -7.35
CA GLY A 487 30.35 -20.86 -7.27
C GLY A 487 29.67 -21.73 -6.20
N ALA A 488 30.40 -22.49 -5.39
CA ALA A 488 29.81 -23.35 -4.37
C ALA A 488 29.37 -22.52 -3.15
N LEU A 489 28.11 -22.73 -2.75
CA LEU A 489 27.54 -22.14 -1.53
C LEU A 489 28.16 -22.81 -0.29
N SER A 490 28.75 -22.02 0.58
CA SER A 490 29.30 -22.45 1.87
C SER A 490 28.56 -21.75 2.99
N GLU A 491 27.68 -22.48 3.67
CA GLU A 491 27.09 -22.05 4.94
C GLU A 491 28.19 -21.98 6.02
N LEU A 492 28.13 -20.99 6.90
CA LEU A 492 29.07 -20.85 8.03
C LEU A 492 28.66 -21.69 9.25
N ASN A 493 28.25 -22.92 8.97
CA ASN A 493 28.03 -23.95 9.99
C ASN A 493 29.34 -24.67 10.27
N GLU A 494 29.49 -25.18 11.49
CA GLU A 494 30.68 -25.87 11.98
C GLU A 494 30.31 -27.21 12.60
N THR A 495 31.27 -28.12 12.69
CA THR A 495 31.10 -29.43 13.31
C THR A 495 31.98 -29.57 14.54
N ILE A 496 31.40 -30.02 15.65
CA ILE A 496 32.08 -30.16 16.95
C ILE A 496 32.07 -31.63 17.36
N ALA A 497 33.24 -32.22 17.55
CA ALA A 497 33.39 -33.59 18.01
C ALA A 497 33.62 -33.62 19.53
N VAL A 498 32.76 -34.34 20.28
CA VAL A 498 32.85 -34.54 21.73
C VAL A 498 32.34 -35.93 22.10
N GLY A 499 33.07 -36.64 22.95
CA GLY A 499 32.61 -37.94 23.49
C GLY A 499 32.34 -38.99 22.41
N GLY A 500 33.08 -38.98 21.30
CA GLY A 500 32.90 -39.91 20.18
C GLY A 500 31.71 -39.61 19.25
N LYS A 501 30.99 -38.51 19.47
CA LYS A 501 29.91 -38.02 18.60
C LYS A 501 30.27 -36.68 17.96
N THR A 502 29.69 -36.40 16.79
CA THR A 502 29.83 -35.13 16.06
C THR A 502 28.51 -34.38 16.05
N TYR A 503 28.54 -33.11 16.45
CA TYR A 503 27.39 -32.22 16.46
C TYR A 503 27.61 -31.11 15.43
N ASP A 504 26.61 -30.86 14.59
CA ASP A 504 26.63 -29.69 13.74
C ASP A 504 26.07 -28.49 14.50
N VAL A 505 26.75 -27.36 14.40
CA VAL A 505 26.31 -26.10 14.98
C VAL A 505 26.12 -25.06 13.89
N ALA A 506 24.94 -24.43 13.91
CA ALA A 506 24.52 -23.47 12.91
C ALA A 506 23.84 -22.27 13.56
N LEU A 507 24.22 -21.06 13.14
CA LEU A 507 23.46 -19.86 13.46
C LEU A 507 22.49 -19.61 12.31
N ARG A 508 21.19 -19.67 12.59
CA ARG A 508 20.15 -19.63 11.55
C ARG A 508 18.92 -18.83 11.99
N PHE A 509 18.08 -18.48 11.03
CA PHE A 509 16.73 -17.98 11.35
C PHE A 509 15.93 -19.09 12.04
N ARG A 510 15.04 -18.72 12.96
CA ARG A 510 14.16 -19.69 13.63
C ARG A 510 13.36 -20.46 12.58
N ARG A 511 13.53 -21.78 12.55
CA ARG A 511 12.76 -22.64 11.64
C ARG A 511 11.54 -23.21 12.34
N GLN A 512 10.41 -23.20 11.64
CA GLN A 512 9.20 -23.92 12.01
C GLN A 512 8.95 -25.02 10.97
N TYR A 513 9.19 -26.27 11.40
CA TYR A 513 8.93 -27.44 10.58
C TYR A 513 7.44 -27.68 10.41
N LYS A 514 7.06 -28.13 9.22
CA LYS A 514 5.70 -28.35 8.76
C LYS A 514 5.46 -29.84 8.55
N PRO A 515 4.23 -30.34 8.75
CA PRO A 515 3.87 -31.75 8.54
C PRO A 515 3.68 -32.12 7.05
N TYR A 516 4.12 -31.25 6.14
CA TYR A 516 4.01 -31.38 4.69
C TYR A 516 5.31 -30.90 4.04
N SER A 517 5.57 -31.37 2.83
CA SER A 517 6.73 -30.96 2.02
C SER A 517 6.29 -30.23 0.76
N VAL A 518 7.12 -29.27 0.35
CA VAL A 518 6.95 -28.47 -0.86
C VAL A 518 8.20 -28.62 -1.71
N THR A 519 8.04 -29.12 -2.93
CA THR A 519 9.09 -29.15 -3.95
C THR A 519 8.85 -28.05 -4.97
N LEU A 520 9.88 -27.27 -5.30
CA LEU A 520 9.78 -26.32 -6.40
C LEU A 520 10.04 -27.05 -7.73
N ILE A 521 9.05 -27.05 -8.61
CA ILE A 521 9.18 -27.65 -9.96
C ILE A 521 9.80 -26.62 -10.91
N ASP A 522 9.23 -25.42 -10.93
CA ASP A 522 9.64 -24.32 -11.81
C ASP A 522 9.28 -22.99 -11.15
N VAL A 523 10.08 -21.96 -11.37
CA VAL A 523 9.79 -20.59 -11.00
C VAL A 523 10.03 -19.68 -12.20
N ARG A 524 9.10 -18.75 -12.43
CA ARG A 524 9.17 -17.84 -13.57
C ARG A 524 9.05 -16.40 -13.13
N LYS A 525 9.85 -15.54 -13.74
CA LYS A 525 9.77 -14.09 -13.64
C LYS A 525 9.38 -13.52 -15.00
N ASP A 526 8.13 -13.08 -15.11
CA ASP A 526 7.65 -12.37 -16.29
C ASP A 526 7.89 -10.87 -16.08
N ASP A 527 8.60 -10.23 -17.00
CA ASP A 527 8.75 -8.77 -17.02
C ASP A 527 7.69 -8.13 -17.91
N TYR A 528 7.35 -6.87 -17.64
CA TYR A 528 6.54 -6.11 -18.58
C TYR A 528 7.35 -5.83 -19.86
N LEU A 529 6.70 -5.97 -21.02
CA LEU A 529 7.34 -5.77 -22.31
C LEU A 529 8.09 -4.43 -22.38
N GLY A 530 9.37 -4.48 -22.76
CA GLY A 530 10.23 -3.29 -22.87
C GLY A 530 10.66 -2.67 -21.54
N SER A 531 10.63 -3.42 -20.43
CA SER A 531 11.11 -2.96 -19.14
C SER A 531 11.69 -4.11 -18.32
N SER A 532 12.57 -3.79 -17.38
CA SER A 532 13.04 -4.70 -16.32
C SER A 532 12.07 -4.81 -15.13
N MET A 533 10.95 -4.07 -15.19
CA MET A 533 9.91 -4.10 -14.18
C MET A 533 9.14 -5.42 -14.24
N VAL A 534 9.10 -6.10 -13.11
CA VAL A 534 8.40 -7.39 -12.98
C VAL A 534 6.90 -7.22 -13.16
N LYS A 535 6.33 -8.00 -14.06
CA LYS A 535 4.88 -8.17 -14.25
C LYS A 535 4.32 -9.22 -13.31
N ASN A 536 5.00 -10.36 -13.22
CA ASN A 536 4.53 -11.49 -12.44
C ASN A 536 5.70 -12.36 -11.99
N TYR A 537 5.62 -12.83 -10.75
CA TYR A 537 6.38 -13.98 -10.27
C TYR A 537 5.42 -15.14 -10.15
N SER A 538 5.82 -16.31 -10.62
CA SER A 538 5.02 -17.52 -10.47
C SER A 538 5.86 -18.75 -10.16
N SER A 539 5.28 -19.72 -9.47
CA SER A 539 5.93 -20.96 -9.08
C SER A 539 4.96 -22.12 -9.26
N ASP A 540 5.43 -23.13 -9.97
CA ASP A 540 4.81 -24.46 -9.97
C ASP A 540 5.46 -25.29 -8.87
N ILE A 541 4.66 -25.75 -7.93
CA ILE A 541 5.15 -26.54 -6.81
C ILE A 541 4.50 -27.92 -6.78
N TYR A 542 5.15 -28.86 -6.12
CA TYR A 542 4.58 -30.14 -5.75
C TYR A 542 4.40 -30.16 -4.22
N LEU A 543 3.17 -30.39 -3.76
CA LEU A 543 2.82 -30.38 -2.34
C LEU A 543 2.38 -31.78 -1.91
N VAL A 544 3.07 -32.32 -0.91
CA VAL A 544 2.77 -33.64 -0.32
C VAL A 544 2.51 -33.50 1.18
N ASP A 545 1.38 -34.04 1.64
CA ASP A 545 1.01 -34.13 3.05
C ASP A 545 0.32 -35.47 3.32
N GLU A 546 1.06 -36.43 3.86
CA GLU A 546 0.57 -37.77 4.18
C GLU A 546 -0.49 -37.74 5.28
N THR A 547 -0.38 -36.80 6.23
CA THR A 547 -1.33 -36.68 7.36
C THR A 547 -2.73 -36.27 6.91
N ARG A 548 -2.84 -35.65 5.73
CA ARG A 548 -4.10 -35.18 5.13
C ARG A 548 -4.42 -35.84 3.79
N ASN A 549 -3.63 -36.82 3.36
CA ASN A 549 -3.76 -37.49 2.07
C ASN A 549 -3.81 -36.50 0.89
N VAL A 550 -2.84 -35.57 0.86
CA VAL A 550 -2.72 -34.56 -0.20
C VAL A 550 -1.47 -34.81 -1.02
N ASP A 551 -1.66 -34.91 -2.33
CA ASP A 551 -0.62 -35.06 -3.33
C ASP A 551 -1.06 -34.31 -4.60
N ARG A 552 -0.40 -33.20 -4.94
CA ARG A 552 -0.84 -32.33 -6.05
C ARG A 552 0.20 -31.30 -6.45
N LYS A 553 0.00 -30.73 -7.65
CA LYS A 553 0.85 -29.69 -8.25
C LYS A 553 0.16 -28.31 -8.33
N PRO A 554 0.06 -27.54 -7.24
CA PRO A 554 -0.57 -26.23 -7.29
C PRO A 554 0.37 -25.20 -7.94
N HIS A 555 -0.24 -24.27 -8.65
CA HIS A 555 0.42 -23.12 -9.23
C HIS A 555 0.18 -21.88 -8.35
N ILE A 556 1.24 -21.15 -8.00
CA ILE A 556 1.21 -19.95 -7.16
C ILE A 556 1.73 -18.79 -7.98
N TRP A 557 1.00 -17.67 -8.06
CA TRP A 557 1.49 -16.45 -8.72
C TRP A 557 1.11 -15.20 -7.93
N MET A 558 1.64 -14.03 -8.33
CA MET A 558 1.41 -12.78 -7.61
C MET A 558 -0.09 -12.48 -7.40
N ASN A 559 -0.46 -12.14 -6.16
CA ASN A 559 -1.85 -11.92 -5.73
C ASN A 559 -2.78 -13.15 -5.81
N ASN A 560 -2.28 -14.34 -6.17
CA ASN A 560 -3.04 -15.60 -6.17
C ASN A 560 -2.30 -16.63 -5.31
N PRO A 561 -2.35 -16.47 -3.98
CA PRO A 561 -1.62 -17.33 -3.08
C PRO A 561 -2.28 -18.71 -2.94
N LEU A 562 -1.46 -19.71 -2.63
CA LEU A 562 -1.95 -21.00 -2.14
C LEU A 562 -2.39 -20.83 -0.67
N ARG A 563 -3.56 -21.36 -0.32
CA ARG A 563 -4.02 -21.43 1.07
C ARG A 563 -4.17 -22.88 1.49
N TYR A 564 -3.32 -23.30 2.43
CA TYR A 564 -3.19 -24.69 2.83
C TYR A 564 -2.88 -24.81 4.31
N ALA A 565 -3.52 -25.77 5.00
CA ALA A 565 -3.26 -26.09 6.41
C ALA A 565 -3.34 -24.91 7.40
N GLY A 566 -4.19 -23.90 7.13
CA GLY A 566 -4.30 -22.70 7.97
C GLY A 566 -3.37 -21.54 7.54
N GLU A 567 -2.50 -21.77 6.57
CA GLU A 567 -1.46 -20.84 6.13
C GLU A 567 -1.73 -20.35 4.71
N THR A 568 -1.17 -19.18 4.38
CA THR A 568 -1.24 -18.58 3.04
C THR A 568 0.15 -18.33 2.51
N PHE A 569 0.47 -18.90 1.34
CA PHE A 569 1.74 -18.81 0.66
C PHE A 569 1.65 -17.75 -0.44
N TYR A 570 2.22 -16.58 -0.17
CA TYR A 570 2.32 -15.51 -1.15
C TYR A 570 3.65 -15.60 -1.88
N GLN A 571 3.62 -15.48 -3.20
CA GLN A 571 4.82 -15.28 -3.98
C GLN A 571 5.47 -13.93 -3.59
N SER A 572 6.62 -13.98 -2.91
CA SER A 572 7.25 -12.78 -2.33
C SER A 572 8.45 -12.30 -3.12
N ARG A 573 9.31 -13.21 -3.60
CA ARG A 573 10.55 -12.84 -4.31
C ARG A 573 10.99 -13.97 -5.25
N TRP A 574 11.72 -13.58 -6.28
CA TRP A 574 12.53 -14.47 -7.13
C TRP A 574 13.95 -13.95 -7.15
N PHE A 575 14.93 -14.84 -7.18
CA PHE A 575 16.31 -14.49 -7.43
C PHE A 575 17.03 -15.69 -8.06
N VAL A 576 18.07 -15.40 -8.83
CA VAL A 576 19.02 -16.41 -9.29
C VAL A 576 20.20 -16.38 -8.34
N ASP A 577 20.61 -17.52 -7.83
CA ASP A 577 21.83 -17.59 -7.04
C ASP A 577 23.08 -17.50 -7.93
N GLN A 578 24.26 -17.43 -7.31
CA GLN A 578 25.51 -17.29 -8.08
C GLN A 578 25.88 -18.56 -8.87
N ALA A 579 25.24 -19.71 -8.57
CA ALA A 579 25.38 -20.94 -9.34
C ALA A 579 24.45 -20.99 -10.56
N GLY A 580 23.60 -19.98 -10.74
CA GLY A 580 22.65 -19.90 -11.84
C GLY A 580 21.33 -20.63 -11.57
N VAL A 581 21.09 -21.10 -10.34
CA VAL A 581 19.84 -21.79 -9.98
C VAL A 581 18.79 -20.76 -9.58
N GLU A 582 17.59 -20.92 -10.14
CA GLU A 582 16.48 -20.06 -9.81
C GLU A 582 15.88 -20.43 -8.45
N ASN A 583 15.52 -19.42 -7.67
CA ASN A 583 14.98 -19.57 -6.33
C ASN A 583 13.67 -18.80 -6.19
N THR A 584 12.69 -19.43 -5.54
CA THR A 584 11.47 -18.78 -5.09
C THR A 584 11.54 -18.47 -3.60
N VAL A 585 10.94 -17.36 -3.18
CA VAL A 585 10.66 -17.07 -1.77
C VAL A 585 9.16 -16.90 -1.59
N PHE A 586 8.56 -17.79 -0.82
CA PHE A 586 7.19 -17.62 -0.35
C PHE A 586 7.17 -16.88 0.99
N SER A 587 6.29 -15.88 1.12
CA SER A 587 5.86 -15.40 2.44
C SER A 587 4.74 -16.32 2.92
N VAL A 588 4.99 -17.03 4.01
CA VAL A 588 4.08 -18.01 4.62
C VAL A 588 3.41 -17.34 5.81
N VAL A 589 2.14 -17.00 5.67
CA VAL A 589 1.41 -16.23 6.67
C VAL A 589 0.34 -17.08 7.32
N THR A 590 0.43 -17.26 8.62
CA THR A 590 -0.69 -17.71 9.46
C THR A 590 -1.49 -16.48 9.86
N ASN A 591 -2.65 -16.27 9.24
CA ASN A 591 -3.55 -15.18 9.59
C ASN A 591 -4.93 -15.73 9.99
N ARG A 592 -5.23 -15.70 11.29
CA ARG A 592 -6.53 -16.17 11.82
C ARG A 592 -7.59 -15.07 11.80
N GLY A 593 -7.17 -13.80 11.76
CA GLY A 593 -8.02 -12.63 11.82
C GLY A 593 -8.33 -11.98 10.46
N TRP A 594 -7.92 -12.57 9.34
CA TRP A 594 -7.89 -11.88 8.03
C TRP A 594 -9.28 -11.42 7.55
N MET A 595 -10.35 -12.08 8.01
CA MET A 595 -11.74 -11.71 7.73
C MET A 595 -12.23 -10.52 8.55
N ILE A 596 -11.60 -10.21 9.70
CA ILE A 596 -12.07 -9.15 10.62
C ILE A 596 -12.13 -7.80 9.90
N PRO A 597 -11.10 -7.35 9.15
CA PRO A 597 -11.18 -6.09 8.40
C PRO A 597 -12.32 -6.07 7.39
N TYR A 598 -12.53 -7.14 6.62
CA TYR A 598 -13.61 -7.23 5.64
C TYR A 598 -14.98 -7.12 6.30
N VAL A 599 -15.22 -7.91 7.36
CA VAL A 599 -16.50 -7.90 8.08
C VAL A 599 -16.77 -6.55 8.71
N ALA A 600 -15.76 -5.96 9.36
CA ALA A 600 -15.90 -4.68 10.01
C ALA A 600 -16.12 -3.53 9.03
N CYS A 601 -15.45 -3.54 7.87
CA CYS A 601 -15.70 -2.59 6.78
C CYS A 601 -17.14 -2.71 6.24
N MET A 602 -17.66 -3.92 6.04
CA MET A 602 -19.05 -4.12 5.62
C MET A 602 -20.05 -3.63 6.66
N ILE A 603 -19.78 -3.86 7.95
CA ILE A 603 -20.57 -3.30 9.06
C ILE A 603 -20.55 -1.76 9.05
N VAL A 604 -19.38 -1.15 8.86
CA VAL A 604 -19.23 0.31 8.75
C VAL A 604 -19.97 0.85 7.54
N ALA A 605 -19.80 0.25 6.37
CA ALA A 605 -20.45 0.64 5.12
C ALA A 605 -21.98 0.56 5.24
N THR A 606 -22.49 -0.55 5.76
CA THR A 606 -23.92 -0.76 6.03
C THR A 606 -24.45 0.29 7.02
N GLY A 607 -23.71 0.52 8.12
CA GLY A 607 -24.07 1.51 9.13
C GLY A 607 -24.10 2.93 8.57
N LEU A 608 -23.11 3.30 7.77
CA LEU A 608 -23.01 4.59 7.09
C LEU A 608 -24.13 4.78 6.08
N LEU A 609 -24.40 3.79 5.22
CA LEU A 609 -25.47 3.83 4.23
C LEU A 609 -26.84 3.97 4.91
N ALA A 610 -27.09 3.18 5.96
CA ALA A 610 -28.32 3.29 6.74
C ALA A 610 -28.44 4.66 7.42
N HIS A 611 -27.36 5.17 8.00
CA HIS A 611 -27.35 6.48 8.64
C HIS A 611 -27.63 7.61 7.63
N PHE A 612 -26.90 7.62 6.51
CA PHE A 612 -27.09 8.57 5.43
C PHE A 612 -28.51 8.53 4.90
N THR A 613 -29.05 7.35 4.64
CA THR A 613 -30.44 7.17 4.16
C THR A 613 -31.45 7.75 5.16
N ILE A 614 -31.28 7.49 6.46
CA ILE A 614 -32.13 8.06 7.51
C ILE A 614 -32.06 9.59 7.53
N VAL A 615 -30.85 10.16 7.41
CA VAL A 615 -30.65 11.62 7.41
C VAL A 615 -31.23 12.25 6.14
N LEU A 616 -30.99 11.66 4.97
CA LEU A 616 -31.51 12.10 3.69
C LEU A 616 -33.05 12.13 3.73
N ILE A 617 -33.71 11.02 4.11
CA ILE A 617 -35.17 10.97 4.19
C ILE A 617 -35.71 12.07 5.11
N ARG A 618 -35.04 12.35 6.24
CA ARG A 618 -35.43 13.44 7.15
C ARG A 618 -35.27 14.82 6.51
N PHE A 619 -34.18 15.04 5.79
CA PHE A 619 -33.93 16.28 5.06
C PHE A 619 -34.97 16.50 3.97
N LEU A 620 -35.24 15.49 3.13
CA LEU A 620 -36.28 15.54 2.09
C LEU A 620 -37.66 15.82 2.69
N ASN A 621 -38.00 15.17 3.82
CA ASN A 621 -39.25 15.40 4.54
C ASN A 621 -39.34 16.82 5.16
N ARG A 622 -38.20 17.41 5.53
CA ARG A 622 -38.15 18.79 6.03
C ARG A 622 -38.37 19.78 4.89
N LEU A 623 -37.71 19.56 3.76
CA LEU A 623 -37.88 20.38 2.55
C LEU A 623 -39.32 20.33 2.04
N SER A 624 -39.94 19.15 2.00
CA SER A 624 -41.34 19.04 1.54
C SER A 624 -42.32 19.74 2.48
N ARG A 625 -42.09 19.71 3.80
CA ARG A 625 -42.87 20.49 4.77
C ARG A 625 -42.69 21.99 4.61
N GLN A 626 -41.46 22.46 4.35
CA GLN A 626 -41.18 23.89 4.10
C GLN A 626 -41.83 24.37 2.80
N ALA A 627 -41.76 23.57 1.73
CA ALA A 627 -42.43 23.86 0.46
C ALA A 627 -43.96 23.87 0.59
N ALA A 628 -44.54 23.00 1.44
CA ALA A 628 -45.97 22.99 1.75
C ALA A 628 -46.39 24.21 2.60
N ALA A 629 -45.52 24.67 3.50
CA ALA A 629 -45.75 25.88 4.29
C ALA A 629 -45.67 27.15 3.44
N SER A 630 -44.75 27.22 2.47
CA SER A 630 -44.62 28.36 1.55
C SER A 630 -45.73 28.45 0.50
N THR A 631 -46.48 27.36 0.26
CA THR A 631 -47.67 27.34 -0.61
C THR A 631 -48.99 27.59 0.14
N GLY A 632 -48.94 28.03 1.40
CA GLY A 632 -50.13 28.44 2.17
C GLY A 632 -51.04 27.29 2.61
N GLN A 633 -50.59 26.04 2.53
CA GLN A 633 -51.43 24.87 2.85
C GLN A 633 -51.38 24.44 4.33
N LEU A 634 -50.68 25.16 5.19
CA LEU A 634 -50.67 24.94 6.64
C LEU A 634 -50.88 26.28 7.35
N SER A 635 -52.06 26.49 7.95
CA SER A 635 -52.26 27.58 8.91
C SER A 635 -51.31 27.41 10.10
N PRO A 636 -50.79 28.51 10.68
CA PRO A 636 -50.03 28.42 11.93
C PRO A 636 -51.00 27.96 13.02
N ALA A 637 -50.63 26.91 13.75
CA ALA A 637 -51.28 26.63 15.02
C ALA A 637 -50.99 27.82 15.94
N ALA A 638 -52.02 28.60 16.24
CA ALA A 638 -51.96 29.66 17.22
C ALA A 638 -51.85 29.04 18.62
N ASP A 639 -50.73 29.33 19.29
CA ASP A 639 -50.65 29.26 20.73
C ASP A 639 -51.74 30.17 21.32
N THR A 640 -52.71 29.60 22.03
CA THR A 640 -53.56 30.36 22.96
C THR A 640 -53.40 29.80 24.36
N VAL A 641 -52.79 30.64 25.19
CA VAL A 641 -52.70 30.53 26.63
C VAL A 641 -54.12 30.56 27.22
N SER A 642 -54.30 29.69 28.21
CA SER A 642 -55.39 29.52 29.17
C SER A 642 -56.18 30.76 29.62
N GLY A 643 -57.50 30.60 29.83
CA GLY A 643 -58.23 31.38 30.84
C GLY A 643 -59.76 31.41 30.73
N VAL A 644 -60.43 30.72 31.67
CA VAL A 644 -61.78 30.95 32.26
C VAL A 644 -63.01 30.22 31.63
N PRO A 645 -63.84 29.50 32.44
CA PRO A 645 -65.02 28.76 31.99
C PRO A 645 -66.36 29.36 32.46
N VAL A 646 -67.40 29.40 31.63
CA VAL A 646 -68.82 29.51 32.08
C VAL A 646 -69.78 28.88 31.05
N GLY A 647 -70.73 28.07 31.54
CA GLY A 647 -72.12 28.13 31.04
C GLY A 647 -72.73 26.91 30.34
N LYS A 648 -73.51 26.13 31.09
CA LYS A 648 -74.49 25.12 30.64
C LYS A 648 -75.46 25.66 29.56
N LYS A 649 -75.84 24.80 28.58
CA LYS A 649 -77.25 24.36 28.39
C LYS A 649 -77.42 23.27 27.31
N ARG A 650 -78.43 22.45 27.55
CA ARG A 650 -78.95 21.30 26.79
C ARG A 650 -79.58 21.69 25.44
N GLY A 651 -79.49 20.77 24.48
CA GLY A 651 -80.62 20.31 23.67
C GLY A 651 -80.76 20.90 22.27
N SER A 652 -80.64 20.06 21.25
CA SER A 652 -81.68 19.82 20.23
C SER A 652 -81.10 19.07 19.03
N LYS A 653 -81.85 18.07 18.57
CA LYS A 653 -81.63 17.34 17.31
C LYS A 653 -81.93 18.27 16.14
N ALA A 654 -81.06 18.28 15.12
CA ALA A 654 -81.49 18.48 13.74
C ALA A 654 -80.46 17.84 12.79
N LYS A 655 -80.87 16.74 12.15
CA LYS A 655 -80.28 16.25 10.91
C LYS A 655 -80.63 17.26 9.81
N ALA A 656 -79.64 17.74 9.08
CA ALA A 656 -79.81 18.12 7.68
C ALA A 656 -78.49 17.80 6.95
N ALA A 657 -78.64 16.95 5.94
CA ALA A 657 -77.57 16.45 5.11
C ALA A 657 -76.94 17.58 4.27
N ALA A 658 -75.62 17.65 4.30
CA ALA A 658 -74.84 18.24 3.22
C ALA A 658 -73.61 17.37 3.02
N ALA A 659 -73.51 16.83 1.81
CA ALA A 659 -72.38 16.05 1.33
C ALA A 659 -71.08 16.85 1.51
N SER A 660 -70.16 16.29 2.28
CA SER A 660 -68.75 16.65 2.23
C SER A 660 -67.99 15.36 2.39
N GLU A 661 -67.50 14.85 1.26
CA GLU A 661 -66.53 13.78 1.21
C GLU A 661 -65.39 14.10 2.18
N ARG A 662 -65.22 13.23 3.18
CA ARG A 662 -64.00 13.16 3.95
C ARG A 662 -62.89 12.67 3.02
N THR A 663 -62.28 13.58 2.27
CA THR A 663 -60.98 13.31 1.66
C THR A 663 -59.96 13.21 2.78
N SER A 664 -59.53 11.98 3.05
CA SER A 664 -58.33 11.64 3.81
C SER A 664 -57.16 12.58 3.46
N PRO A 665 -56.32 13.03 4.42
CA PRO A 665 -55.19 13.88 4.11
C PRO A 665 -54.18 13.08 3.29
N GLN A 666 -54.22 13.29 1.98
CA GLN A 666 -53.37 12.66 1.00
C GLN A 666 -51.93 13.12 1.26
N ARG A 667 -51.10 12.24 1.84
CA ARG A 667 -49.66 12.45 2.04
C ARG A 667 -49.04 12.90 0.72
N ARG A 668 -48.74 14.20 0.56
CA ARG A 668 -48.02 14.72 -0.59
C ARG A 668 -46.56 14.27 -0.52
N GLY A 669 -46.22 13.24 -1.29
CA GLY A 669 -44.87 12.70 -1.46
C GLY A 669 -43.87 13.71 -2.02
N ASN A 670 -42.58 13.47 -1.72
CA ASN A 670 -41.39 14.31 -1.93
C ASN A 670 -40.98 14.50 -3.41
N LEU A 671 -41.96 14.75 -4.29
CA LEU A 671 -41.79 14.90 -5.74
C LEU A 671 -40.86 16.04 -6.18
N PRO A 672 -40.88 17.23 -5.56
CA PRO A 672 -40.01 18.34 -5.99
C PRO A 672 -38.53 18.02 -5.75
N THR A 673 -38.24 17.25 -4.71
CA THR A 673 -36.88 16.97 -4.27
C THR A 673 -36.15 15.99 -5.17
N LEU A 674 -36.90 15.12 -5.84
CA LEU A 674 -36.37 14.09 -6.71
C LEU A 674 -36.11 14.61 -8.13
N ILE A 675 -36.92 15.57 -8.60
CA ILE A 675 -36.68 16.31 -9.86
C ILE A 675 -35.38 17.13 -9.79
N ILE A 676 -35.14 17.82 -8.67
CA ILE A 676 -33.94 18.65 -8.48
C ILE A 676 -32.67 17.78 -8.46
N ALA A 677 -32.71 16.62 -7.78
CA ALA A 677 -31.58 15.70 -7.75
C ALA A 677 -31.23 15.15 -9.15
N LEU A 678 -32.23 14.82 -9.96
CA LEU A 678 -32.03 14.35 -11.33
C LEU A 678 -31.46 15.43 -12.26
N ALA A 679 -31.94 16.67 -12.13
CA ALA A 679 -31.45 17.81 -12.91
C ALA A 679 -29.96 18.10 -12.67
N VAL A 680 -29.51 18.02 -11.41
CA VAL A 680 -28.09 18.23 -11.05
C VAL A 680 -27.20 17.15 -11.65
N VAL A 681 -27.64 15.88 -11.62
CA VAL A 681 -26.90 14.76 -12.22
C VAL A 681 -26.78 14.93 -13.74
N LEU A 682 -27.88 15.26 -14.42
CA LEU A 682 -27.87 15.46 -15.88
C LEU A 682 -27.00 16.65 -16.30
N LEU A 683 -26.98 17.74 -15.53
CA LEU A 683 -26.12 18.89 -15.80
C LEU A 683 -24.63 18.54 -15.65
N GLY A 684 -24.29 17.73 -14.63
CA GLY A 684 -22.93 17.22 -14.43
C GLY A 684 -22.47 16.33 -15.58
N VAL A 685 -23.32 15.41 -16.04
CA VAL A 685 -23.04 14.55 -17.20
C VAL A 685 -22.82 15.36 -18.48
N PHE A 686 -23.67 16.37 -18.73
CA PHE A 686 -23.52 17.25 -19.90
C PHE A 686 -22.22 18.06 -19.89
N TRP A 687 -21.84 18.59 -18.72
CA TRP A 687 -20.59 19.34 -18.57
C TRP A 687 -19.36 18.47 -18.84
N VAL A 688 -19.34 17.25 -18.30
CA VAL A 688 -18.28 16.26 -18.55
C VAL A 688 -18.20 15.89 -20.03
N TRP A 689 -19.34 15.64 -20.69
CA TRP A 689 -19.39 15.32 -22.12
C TRP A 689 -18.87 16.46 -23.00
N ARG A 690 -19.20 17.71 -22.68
CA ARG A 690 -18.69 18.89 -23.39
C ARG A 690 -17.19 19.06 -23.19
N ALA A 691 -16.71 18.89 -21.97
CA ALA A 691 -15.29 19.00 -21.63
C ALA A 691 -14.44 17.87 -22.28
N ALA A 692 -15.05 16.73 -22.62
CA ALA A 692 -14.39 15.58 -23.21
C ALA A 692 -14.36 15.56 -24.76
N ARG A 693 -14.89 16.58 -25.46
CA ARG A 693 -14.85 16.62 -26.94
C ARG A 693 -13.47 17.05 -27.46
N PRO A 694 -12.80 16.25 -28.32
CA PRO A 694 -11.53 16.65 -28.92
C PRO A 694 -11.72 17.79 -29.93
N VAL A 695 -10.77 18.73 -29.98
CA VAL A 695 -10.72 19.81 -30.97
C VAL A 695 -10.24 19.21 -32.31
N GLN A 696 -11.09 19.20 -33.33
CA GLN A 696 -10.71 18.76 -34.68
C GLN A 696 -10.03 19.91 -35.44
N ARG A 697 -8.80 19.68 -35.93
CA ARG A 697 -8.09 20.63 -36.81
C ARG A 697 -8.42 20.36 -38.29
N PRO A 698 -8.38 21.38 -39.18
CA PRO A 698 -8.58 21.20 -40.61
C PRO A 698 -7.63 20.15 -41.21
N ALA A 699 -8.08 19.39 -42.21
CA ALA A 699 -7.30 18.30 -42.81
C ALA A 699 -5.97 18.74 -43.47
N THR A 700 -5.81 20.03 -43.76
CA THR A 700 -4.61 20.63 -44.36
C THR A 700 -3.50 20.93 -43.35
N GLU A 701 -3.77 20.82 -42.06
CA GLU A 701 -2.76 21.02 -41.00
C GLU A 701 -2.20 19.68 -40.50
N MET A 702 -0.96 19.71 -39.99
CA MET A 702 -0.37 18.55 -39.33
C MET A 702 -1.25 18.09 -38.17
N GLN A 703 -1.73 16.85 -38.24
CA GLN A 703 -2.64 16.25 -37.26
C GLN A 703 -1.88 15.80 -35.99
N VAL A 704 -1.25 16.75 -35.31
CA VAL A 704 -0.40 16.51 -34.13
C VAL A 704 -1.15 15.77 -33.01
N GLU A 705 -2.45 16.06 -32.85
CA GLU A 705 -3.30 15.37 -31.87
C GLU A 705 -3.57 13.91 -32.25
N GLN A 706 -3.77 13.60 -33.54
CA GLN A 706 -3.96 12.23 -34.01
C GLN A 706 -2.66 11.44 -33.92
N PHE A 707 -1.52 12.07 -34.26
CA PHE A 707 -0.21 11.49 -34.00
C PHE A 707 -0.04 11.15 -32.52
N GLY A 708 -0.47 12.04 -31.62
CA GLY A 708 -0.49 11.84 -30.18
C GLY A 708 -1.23 10.59 -29.68
N GLN A 709 -2.18 10.07 -30.47
CA GLN A 709 -2.98 8.88 -30.15
C GLN A 709 -2.29 7.56 -30.51
N LEU A 710 -1.20 7.60 -31.29
CA LEU A 710 -0.48 6.38 -31.67
C LEU A 710 0.03 5.63 -30.44
N PRO A 711 -0.10 4.29 -30.40
CA PRO A 711 0.35 3.49 -29.26
C PRO A 711 1.89 3.43 -29.21
N VAL A 712 2.43 3.54 -28.01
CA VAL A 712 3.84 3.30 -27.69
C VAL A 712 3.94 2.48 -26.42
N ILE A 713 4.91 1.57 -26.38
CA ILE A 713 5.21 0.78 -25.18
C ILE A 713 6.43 1.40 -24.52
N TYR A 714 6.27 1.90 -23.30
CA TYR A 714 7.40 2.48 -22.57
C TYR A 714 7.26 2.25 -21.07
N ARG A 715 8.29 1.66 -20.46
CA ARG A 715 8.28 1.18 -19.06
C ARG A 715 7.11 0.21 -18.80
N GLY A 716 6.97 -0.76 -19.68
CA GLY A 716 6.01 -1.85 -19.51
C GLY A 716 4.54 -1.53 -19.77
N ARG A 717 4.22 -0.30 -20.20
CA ARG A 717 2.84 0.14 -20.42
C ARG A 717 2.62 0.60 -21.85
N VAL A 718 1.60 0.05 -22.49
CA VAL A 718 1.01 0.60 -23.71
C VAL A 718 0.31 1.91 -23.34
N LYS A 719 0.67 3.00 -24.02
CA LYS A 719 0.08 4.33 -23.82
C LYS A 719 0.10 5.13 -25.11
N PRO A 720 -0.72 6.19 -25.23
CA PRO A 720 -0.58 7.13 -26.33
C PRO A 720 0.80 7.83 -26.31
N ILE A 721 1.37 8.10 -27.48
CA ILE A 721 2.66 8.80 -27.60
C ILE A 721 2.63 10.21 -27.00
N ASP A 722 1.47 10.87 -26.96
CA ASP A 722 1.27 12.12 -26.24
C ASP A 722 1.50 11.98 -24.72
N THR A 723 1.21 10.81 -24.13
CA THR A 723 1.54 10.53 -22.72
C THR A 723 3.05 10.33 -22.54
N LEU A 724 3.75 9.75 -23.51
CA LEU A 724 5.21 9.73 -23.52
C LEU A 724 5.76 11.15 -23.59
N ALA A 725 5.24 11.97 -24.51
CA ALA A 725 5.66 13.36 -24.71
C ALA A 725 5.51 14.21 -23.43
N ARG A 726 4.32 14.25 -22.84
CA ARG A 726 4.04 15.01 -21.61
C ARG A 726 4.93 14.60 -20.45
N ASN A 727 5.06 13.30 -20.20
CA ASN A 727 5.88 12.80 -19.09
C ASN A 727 7.36 13.09 -19.28
N SER A 728 7.87 12.94 -20.51
CA SER A 728 9.24 13.24 -20.85
C SER A 728 9.54 14.73 -20.75
N LEU A 729 8.68 15.60 -21.30
CA LEU A 729 8.87 17.04 -21.18
C LEU A 729 8.77 17.50 -19.73
N ARG A 730 7.88 16.90 -18.93
CA ARG A 730 7.80 17.16 -17.49
C ARG A 730 9.07 16.75 -16.77
N ALA A 731 9.67 15.60 -17.12
CA ALA A 731 10.95 15.19 -16.53
C ALA A 731 12.09 16.17 -16.88
N VAL A 732 12.12 16.69 -18.11
CA VAL A 732 13.17 17.60 -18.60
C VAL A 732 12.98 19.05 -18.11
N SER A 733 11.74 19.55 -18.08
CA SER A 733 11.42 20.97 -17.89
C SER A 733 10.59 21.31 -16.63
N ASN A 734 10.04 20.29 -15.94
CA ASN A 734 8.98 20.40 -14.94
C ASN A 734 7.66 21.02 -15.48
N ARG A 735 7.44 21.00 -16.80
CA ARG A 735 6.23 21.48 -17.50
C ARG A 735 5.77 20.48 -18.56
N GLU A 736 4.50 20.55 -18.96
CA GLU A 736 3.95 19.76 -20.08
C GLU A 736 3.81 20.57 -21.37
N GLU A 737 4.31 21.81 -21.35
CA GLU A 737 4.25 22.78 -22.43
C GLU A 737 5.57 23.55 -22.49
N TYR A 738 5.92 24.05 -23.66
CA TYR A 738 7.10 24.89 -23.87
C TYR A 738 6.74 26.13 -24.70
N THR A 739 7.60 27.14 -24.65
CA THR A 739 7.49 28.33 -25.48
C THR A 739 8.42 28.18 -26.68
N ASP A 740 7.88 28.29 -27.88
CA ASP A 740 8.66 28.22 -29.12
C ASP A 740 9.45 29.51 -29.41
N GLY A 741 10.16 29.54 -30.54
CA GLY A 741 10.96 30.70 -30.96
C GLY A 741 10.15 31.96 -31.27
N GLU A 742 8.84 31.82 -31.50
CA GLU A 742 7.91 32.92 -31.78
C GLU A 742 7.22 33.44 -30.50
N GLY A 743 7.52 32.85 -29.34
CA GLY A 743 6.90 33.20 -28.07
C GLY A 743 5.54 32.55 -27.83
N LYS A 744 5.13 31.59 -28.68
CA LYS A 744 3.85 30.88 -28.55
C LYS A 744 4.00 29.64 -27.69
N ILE A 745 2.99 29.36 -26.86
CA ILE A 745 2.93 28.15 -26.03
C ILE A 745 2.52 26.97 -26.91
N GLN A 746 3.31 25.90 -26.84
CA GLN A 746 3.13 24.67 -27.59
C GLN A 746 3.06 23.47 -26.63
N GLY A 747 2.25 22.47 -26.98
CA GLY A 747 2.11 21.25 -26.19
C GLY A 747 3.31 20.31 -26.32
N ALA A 748 3.50 19.42 -25.34
CA ALA A 748 4.61 18.45 -25.32
C ALA A 748 4.71 17.58 -26.57
N ILE A 749 3.59 17.23 -27.20
CA ILE A 749 3.58 16.39 -28.40
C ILE A 749 4.31 17.05 -29.58
N ARG A 750 4.23 18.40 -29.69
CA ARG A 750 4.98 19.15 -30.70
C ARG A 750 6.48 19.14 -30.42
N TRP A 751 6.86 19.31 -29.15
CA TRP A 751 8.25 19.18 -28.71
C TRP A 751 8.81 17.80 -29.03
N LEU A 752 8.07 16.73 -28.71
CA LEU A 752 8.50 15.37 -28.99
C LEU A 752 8.68 15.15 -30.49
N LEU A 753 7.72 15.61 -31.31
CA LEU A 753 7.84 15.56 -32.78
C LEU A 753 9.14 16.20 -33.26
N ASP A 754 9.45 17.42 -32.82
CA ASP A 754 10.69 18.09 -33.22
C ASP A 754 11.94 17.29 -32.77
N VAL A 755 11.91 16.63 -31.61
CA VAL A 755 13.01 15.80 -31.08
C VAL A 755 13.19 14.51 -31.88
N ILE A 756 12.11 13.77 -32.15
CA ILE A 756 12.18 12.46 -32.81
C ILE A 756 12.46 12.56 -34.31
N THR A 757 12.24 13.73 -34.92
CA THR A 757 12.61 14.01 -36.32
C THR A 757 13.95 14.72 -36.45
N ASP A 758 14.70 14.88 -35.36
CA ASP A 758 15.97 15.66 -35.30
C ASP A 758 15.87 17.06 -35.94
N SER A 759 14.76 17.76 -35.70
CA SER A 759 14.53 19.10 -36.24
C SER A 759 15.53 20.10 -35.65
N PRO A 760 16.08 21.04 -36.44
CA PRO A 760 16.92 22.13 -35.92
C PRO A 760 16.25 22.93 -34.79
N ALA A 761 14.90 23.01 -34.81
CA ALA A 761 14.12 23.68 -33.78
C ALA A 761 14.28 23.01 -32.39
N ALA A 762 14.32 21.67 -32.32
CA ALA A 762 14.46 20.94 -31.07
C ALA A 762 15.72 21.36 -30.30
N ARG A 763 16.80 21.67 -31.04
CA ARG A 763 18.08 22.05 -30.47
C ARG A 763 18.10 23.45 -29.84
N GLN A 764 17.17 24.32 -30.26
CA GLN A 764 17.04 25.71 -29.82
C GLN A 764 15.96 25.90 -28.75
N GLN A 765 15.10 24.90 -28.55
CA GLN A 765 14.00 24.95 -27.59
C GLN A 765 14.52 24.96 -26.14
N LYS A 766 14.11 25.97 -25.37
CA LYS A 766 14.49 26.14 -23.96
C LYS A 766 13.64 25.24 -23.07
N VAL A 767 14.03 23.97 -22.95
CA VAL A 767 13.30 22.96 -22.18
C VAL A 767 14.06 22.40 -20.99
N PHE A 768 15.39 22.54 -20.94
CA PHE A 768 16.19 22.00 -19.83
C PHE A 768 16.17 22.93 -18.64
N ARG A 769 15.56 22.47 -17.55
CA ARG A 769 15.55 23.25 -16.30
C ARG A 769 16.91 23.15 -15.58
N ILE A 770 17.50 24.30 -15.25
CA ILE A 770 18.74 24.41 -14.48
C ILE A 770 18.57 25.54 -13.46
N ASP A 771 18.40 25.17 -12.19
CA ASP A 771 18.13 26.13 -11.10
C ASP A 771 19.38 26.43 -10.23
N ASN A 772 20.41 25.58 -10.29
CA ASN A 772 21.58 25.69 -9.43
C ASN A 772 22.68 26.54 -10.09
N LEU A 773 23.19 27.53 -9.36
CA LEU A 773 24.17 28.51 -9.87
C LEU A 773 25.54 27.88 -10.20
N GLU A 774 26.00 26.92 -9.41
CA GLU A 774 27.28 26.22 -9.65
C GLU A 774 27.20 25.34 -10.90
N VAL A 775 26.04 24.71 -11.16
CA VAL A 775 25.80 23.95 -12.40
C VAL A 775 25.81 24.88 -13.62
N LEU A 776 25.23 26.08 -13.52
CA LEU A 776 25.28 27.09 -14.59
C LEU A 776 26.72 27.53 -14.88
N ASP A 777 27.53 27.77 -13.85
CA ASP A 777 28.91 28.22 -14.01
C ASP A 777 29.77 27.19 -14.76
N ILE A 778 29.62 25.91 -14.42
CA ILE A 778 30.33 24.82 -15.11
C ILE A 778 29.95 24.74 -16.58
N LEU A 779 28.66 24.91 -16.88
CA LEU A 779 28.15 24.95 -18.24
C LEU A 779 28.43 26.29 -18.95
N GLY A 780 28.95 27.31 -18.26
CA GLY A 780 29.21 28.63 -18.82
C GLY A 780 27.95 29.41 -19.19
N LEU A 781 26.83 29.09 -18.54
CA LEU A 781 25.51 29.63 -18.85
C LEU A 781 25.26 30.92 -18.07
N LYS A 782 24.74 31.94 -18.77
CA LYS A 782 24.33 33.20 -18.12
C LYS A 782 23.04 33.01 -17.33
N ARG A 783 22.98 33.67 -16.17
CA ARG A 783 21.74 33.78 -15.39
C ARG A 783 20.75 34.67 -16.14
N ARG A 784 19.48 34.26 -16.17
CA ARG A 784 18.39 35.01 -16.84
C ARG A 784 17.07 34.87 -16.09
N GLN A 785 16.05 35.60 -16.55
CA GLN A 785 14.68 35.46 -16.06
C GLN A 785 14.11 34.13 -16.60
N GLY A 786 13.90 33.18 -15.69
CA GLY A 786 13.53 31.80 -16.01
C GLY A 786 14.73 30.83 -15.98
N SER A 787 14.47 29.58 -15.62
CA SER A 787 15.49 28.54 -15.41
C SER A 787 15.62 27.56 -16.57
N LEU A 788 15.07 27.88 -17.75
CA LEU A 788 15.05 26.96 -18.89
C LEU A 788 16.16 27.29 -19.89
N TYR A 789 16.85 26.26 -20.37
CA TYR A 789 17.99 26.32 -21.29
C TYR A 789 17.80 25.36 -22.45
N ALA A 790 18.37 25.70 -23.60
CA ALA A 790 18.37 24.87 -24.79
C ALA A 790 19.56 23.92 -24.79
N ILE A 791 19.43 22.77 -25.46
CA ILE A 791 20.52 21.79 -25.54
C ILE A 791 21.76 22.39 -26.22
N ASN A 792 21.58 23.22 -27.26
CA ASN A 792 22.70 23.92 -27.91
C ASN A 792 23.49 24.85 -26.98
N GLU A 793 22.86 25.37 -25.92
CA GLU A 793 23.57 26.18 -24.93
C GLU A 793 24.43 25.30 -23.99
N ILE A 794 24.04 24.04 -23.78
CA ILE A 794 24.68 23.08 -22.87
C ILE A 794 25.84 22.35 -23.56
N MET A 795 25.67 21.95 -24.83
CA MET A 795 26.62 21.12 -25.58
C MET A 795 28.07 21.63 -25.58
N PRO A 796 28.38 22.93 -25.70
CA PRO A 796 29.76 23.41 -25.78
C PRO A 796 30.64 23.06 -24.56
N ARG A 797 30.05 22.80 -23.39
CA ARG A 797 30.78 22.44 -22.16
C ARG A 797 30.41 21.07 -21.60
N ILE A 798 29.77 20.21 -22.40
CA ILE A 798 29.25 18.91 -21.96
C ILE A 798 30.34 18.00 -21.38
N LEU A 799 31.54 17.96 -21.96
CA LEU A 799 32.66 17.12 -21.47
C LEU A 799 33.15 17.52 -20.06
N LYS A 800 33.05 18.81 -19.71
CA LYS A 800 33.38 19.26 -18.36
C LYS A 800 32.28 18.83 -17.38
N PHE A 801 31.03 18.96 -17.79
CA PHE A 801 29.86 18.54 -17.01
C PHE A 801 29.87 17.03 -16.74
N GLU A 802 30.08 16.19 -17.76
CA GLU A 802 30.09 14.72 -17.63
C GLU A 802 31.16 14.22 -16.66
N ARG A 803 32.36 14.83 -16.66
CA ARG A 803 33.41 14.48 -15.70
C ARG A 803 32.97 14.71 -14.25
N GLU A 804 32.29 15.80 -13.96
CA GLU A 804 31.79 16.10 -12.61
C GLU A 804 30.61 15.20 -12.22
N VAL A 805 29.73 14.87 -13.17
CA VAL A 805 28.66 13.87 -12.98
C VAL A 805 29.25 12.50 -12.63
N MET A 806 30.32 12.08 -13.32
CA MET A 806 30.97 10.78 -13.05
C MET A 806 31.58 10.72 -11.65
N LYS A 807 32.22 11.80 -11.19
CA LYS A 807 32.70 11.91 -9.80
C LYS A 807 31.55 11.83 -8.79
N ALA A 808 30.44 12.53 -9.05
CA ALA A 808 29.26 12.46 -8.18
C ALA A 808 28.66 11.05 -8.16
N ARG A 809 28.50 10.39 -9.31
CA ARG A 809 27.99 9.01 -9.39
C ARG A 809 28.93 8.02 -8.70
N GLN A 810 30.24 8.19 -8.80
CA GLN A 810 31.21 7.35 -8.09
C GLN A 810 31.08 7.51 -6.58
N LYS A 811 31.07 8.76 -6.08
CA LYS A 811 30.85 9.02 -4.65
C LYS A 811 29.53 8.41 -4.15
N ALA A 812 28.46 8.49 -4.93
CA ALA A 812 27.18 7.89 -4.58
C ALA A 812 27.24 6.35 -4.48
N ARG A 813 28.04 5.69 -5.34
CA ARG A 813 28.26 4.24 -5.27
C ARG A 813 29.10 3.85 -4.05
N ASP A 814 30.14 4.61 -3.76
CA ASP A 814 31.12 4.25 -2.73
C ASP A 814 30.63 4.57 -1.31
N ALA A 815 29.91 5.70 -1.16
CA ALA A 815 29.52 6.24 0.14
C ALA A 815 28.00 6.42 0.33
N GLY A 816 27.19 6.12 -0.69
CA GLY A 816 25.73 6.31 -0.68
C GLY A 816 25.28 7.65 -1.29
N PRO A 817 24.13 7.69 -1.99
CA PRO A 817 23.61 8.88 -2.67
C PRO A 817 23.24 10.03 -1.72
N GLU A 818 22.98 9.75 -0.45
CA GLU A 818 22.67 10.72 0.59
C GLU A 818 23.86 11.65 0.88
N THR A 819 25.09 11.17 0.69
CA THR A 819 26.35 11.90 0.94
C THR A 819 26.67 12.94 -0.14
N LEU A 820 25.90 12.97 -1.23
CA LEU A 820 26.06 13.96 -2.29
C LEU A 820 25.68 15.35 -1.80
N SER A 821 26.54 16.33 -2.10
CA SER A 821 26.21 17.74 -1.87
C SER A 821 25.01 18.17 -2.72
N VAL A 822 24.37 19.28 -2.36
CA VAL A 822 23.25 19.85 -3.15
C VAL A 822 23.66 20.06 -4.61
N TYR A 823 24.85 20.58 -4.84
CA TYR A 823 25.43 20.75 -6.17
C TYR A 823 25.59 19.41 -6.92
N GLN A 824 26.16 18.39 -6.27
CA GLN A 824 26.33 17.05 -6.87
C GLN A 824 24.99 16.40 -7.21
N LYS A 825 23.98 16.54 -6.34
CA LYS A 825 22.61 16.07 -6.61
C LYS A 825 22.03 16.78 -7.84
N LYS A 826 22.24 18.09 -7.95
CA LYS A 826 21.77 18.89 -9.10
C LYS A 826 22.47 18.56 -10.42
N LEU A 827 23.75 18.17 -10.38
CA LEU A 827 24.45 17.63 -11.55
C LEU A 827 23.82 16.32 -12.03
N VAL A 828 23.61 15.36 -11.11
CA VAL A 828 23.02 14.06 -11.44
C VAL A 828 21.57 14.23 -11.92
N GLU A 829 20.82 15.17 -11.35
CA GLU A 829 19.47 15.53 -11.81
C GLU A 829 19.49 16.04 -13.27
N LEU A 830 20.38 16.97 -13.60
CA LEU A 830 20.50 17.48 -14.97
C LEU A 830 20.96 16.41 -15.97
N ASP A 831 21.88 15.53 -15.57
CA ASP A 831 22.30 14.38 -16.38
C ASP A 831 21.12 13.43 -16.65
N GLY A 832 20.24 13.19 -15.66
CA GLY A 832 18.99 12.45 -15.87
C GLY A 832 18.06 13.09 -16.90
N ARG A 833 17.95 14.43 -16.91
CA ARG A 833 17.19 15.18 -17.91
C ARG A 833 17.78 15.03 -19.31
N LEU A 834 19.09 15.19 -19.43
CA LEU A 834 19.82 15.02 -20.69
C LEU A 834 19.67 13.60 -21.23
N ARG A 835 19.81 12.57 -20.38
CA ARG A 835 19.60 11.16 -20.75
C ARG A 835 18.18 10.86 -21.21
N THR A 836 17.17 11.54 -20.67
CA THR A 836 15.79 11.41 -21.12
C THR A 836 15.63 11.97 -22.53
N TYR A 837 16.17 13.16 -22.79
CA TYR A 837 16.17 13.77 -24.12
C TYR A 837 16.92 12.90 -25.14
N THR A 838 18.14 12.48 -24.83
CA THR A 838 18.94 11.67 -25.76
C THR A 838 18.34 10.30 -25.99
N LEU A 839 17.70 9.69 -24.98
CA LEU A 839 16.99 8.41 -25.18
C LEU A 839 15.87 8.55 -26.20
N LEU A 840 15.09 9.63 -26.15
CA LEU A 840 13.99 9.84 -27.10
C LEU A 840 14.51 10.10 -28.51
N SER A 841 15.57 10.89 -28.63
CA SER A 841 16.23 11.11 -29.92
C SER A 841 16.79 9.78 -30.47
N GLU A 842 17.61 9.07 -29.69
CA GLU A 842 18.24 7.81 -30.09
C GLU A 842 17.24 6.67 -30.33
N ALA A 843 16.07 6.66 -29.70
CA ALA A 843 15.07 5.60 -29.88
C ALA A 843 14.29 5.74 -31.20
N PHE A 844 14.19 6.96 -31.75
CA PHE A 844 13.36 7.29 -32.90
C PHE A 844 14.13 7.76 -34.14
N VAL A 845 15.42 8.06 -34.00
CA VAL A 845 16.28 8.47 -35.12
C VAL A 845 17.17 7.30 -35.54
N PRO A 846 17.38 7.06 -36.85
CA PRO A 846 18.35 6.06 -37.30
C PRO A 846 19.72 6.28 -36.66
N PRO A 847 20.39 5.23 -36.16
CA PRO A 847 21.71 5.39 -35.55
C PRO A 847 22.72 5.89 -36.58
N ASN A 848 23.58 6.81 -36.15
CA ASN A 848 24.73 7.23 -36.94
C ASN A 848 25.83 6.15 -36.89
N LEU A 849 25.71 5.15 -37.75
CA LEU A 849 26.69 4.07 -37.87
C LEU A 849 27.81 4.47 -38.86
N PRO A 850 29.06 4.01 -38.66
CA PRO A 850 30.11 4.19 -39.65
C PRO A 850 29.71 3.57 -40.99
N PRO A 851 30.23 4.04 -42.14
CA PRO A 851 29.95 3.41 -43.42
C PRO A 851 30.57 2.01 -43.49
N LEU A 852 29.85 1.07 -44.11
CA LEU A 852 30.41 -0.24 -44.49
C LEU A 852 31.46 -0.07 -45.61
N PRO A 853 32.47 -0.95 -45.71
CA PRO A 853 33.45 -0.91 -46.80
C PRO A 853 32.77 -1.19 -48.15
N THR A 854 33.12 -0.43 -49.20
CA THR A 854 32.59 -0.67 -50.55
C THR A 854 33.29 -1.84 -51.23
N VAL A 855 32.70 -2.36 -52.32
CA VAL A 855 33.29 -3.46 -53.10
C VAL A 855 34.67 -3.06 -53.65
N GLU A 856 34.81 -1.82 -54.12
CA GLU A 856 36.08 -1.30 -54.63
C GLU A 856 37.13 -1.16 -53.53
N GLU A 857 36.72 -0.75 -52.32
CA GLU A 857 37.62 -0.66 -51.16
C GLU A 857 38.10 -2.03 -50.70
N ILE A 858 37.20 -3.03 -50.69
CA ILE A 858 37.54 -4.43 -50.37
C ILE A 858 38.56 -4.98 -51.36
N GLN A 859 38.40 -4.67 -52.64
CA GLN A 859 39.31 -5.13 -53.70
C GLN A 859 40.67 -4.42 -53.66
N ARG A 860 40.69 -3.14 -53.29
CA ARG A 860 41.90 -2.31 -53.25
C ARG A 860 42.77 -2.60 -52.02
N ASP A 861 42.16 -2.71 -50.84
CA ASP A 861 42.85 -2.94 -49.58
C ASP A 861 41.96 -3.73 -48.59
N GLN A 862 42.21 -5.04 -48.53
CA GLN A 862 41.46 -5.94 -47.65
C GLN A 862 41.68 -5.64 -46.15
N GLN A 863 42.84 -5.12 -45.75
CA GLN A 863 43.10 -4.81 -44.33
C GLN A 863 42.35 -3.56 -43.91
N ALA A 864 42.38 -2.50 -44.74
CA ALA A 864 41.61 -1.29 -44.48
C ALA A 864 40.09 -1.55 -44.50
N ALA A 865 39.61 -2.38 -45.43
CA ALA A 865 38.21 -2.77 -45.48
C ALA A 865 37.77 -3.55 -44.23
N LYS A 866 38.62 -4.46 -43.74
CA LYS A 866 38.38 -5.18 -42.48
C LYS A 866 38.30 -4.24 -41.28
N ALA A 867 39.21 -3.27 -41.18
CA ALA A 867 39.18 -2.28 -40.10
C ALA A 867 37.87 -1.47 -40.08
N LYS A 868 37.37 -1.02 -41.25
CA LYS A 868 36.06 -0.36 -41.35
C LYS A 868 34.89 -1.27 -40.94
N ALA A 869 34.94 -2.54 -41.33
CA ALA A 869 33.91 -3.51 -40.94
C ALA A 869 33.91 -3.77 -39.42
N ASP A 870 35.09 -3.84 -38.80
CA ASP A 870 35.24 -4.00 -37.35
C ASP A 870 34.75 -2.74 -36.60
N GLU A 871 35.04 -1.54 -37.10
CA GLU A 871 34.53 -0.27 -36.57
C GLU A 871 33.00 -0.22 -36.62
N PHE A 872 32.40 -0.57 -37.77
CA PHE A 872 30.95 -0.68 -37.90
C PHE A 872 30.35 -1.68 -36.91
N ARG A 873 30.95 -2.87 -36.79
CA ARG A 873 30.47 -3.92 -35.88
C ARG A 873 30.50 -3.44 -34.43
N GLN A 874 31.59 -2.79 -34.02
CA GLN A 874 31.73 -2.26 -32.67
C GLN A 874 30.70 -1.16 -32.40
N ALA A 875 30.52 -0.21 -33.33
CA ALA A 875 29.53 0.85 -33.21
C ALA A 875 28.09 0.29 -33.13
N TYR A 876 27.78 -0.70 -33.96
CA TYR A 876 26.49 -1.39 -33.95
C TYR A 876 26.25 -2.11 -32.61
N GLN A 877 27.22 -2.89 -32.12
CA GLN A 877 27.10 -3.59 -30.84
C GLN A 877 26.96 -2.63 -29.66
N GLN A 878 27.72 -1.53 -29.65
CA GLN A 878 27.62 -0.49 -28.64
C GLN A 878 26.23 0.17 -28.66
N PHE A 879 25.72 0.51 -29.85
CA PHE A 879 24.38 1.05 -30.02
C PHE A 879 23.30 0.09 -29.50
N MET A 880 23.33 -1.17 -29.92
CA MET A 880 22.35 -2.19 -29.51
C MET A 880 22.36 -2.40 -27.98
N THR A 881 23.55 -2.44 -27.38
CA THR A 881 23.70 -2.57 -25.92
C THR A 881 23.18 -1.32 -25.18
N SER A 882 23.49 -0.13 -25.70
CA SER A 882 23.05 1.15 -25.14
C SER A 882 21.52 1.28 -25.14
N ILE A 883 20.87 1.06 -26.29
CA ILE A 883 19.42 1.19 -26.41
C ILE A 883 18.68 0.15 -25.55
N ARG A 884 19.14 -1.11 -25.55
CA ARG A 884 18.51 -2.19 -24.78
C ARG A 884 18.59 -1.94 -23.28
N SER A 885 19.73 -1.44 -22.79
CA SER A 885 19.94 -1.17 -21.36
C SER A 885 19.20 0.07 -20.82
N ARG A 886 18.71 0.96 -21.70
CA ARG A 886 18.06 2.22 -21.33
C ARG A 886 16.52 2.18 -21.38
N GLU A 887 15.93 1.00 -21.60
CA GLU A 887 14.48 0.79 -21.71
C GLU A 887 13.81 1.77 -22.71
N ALA A 888 14.37 1.87 -23.92
CA ALA A 888 13.88 2.77 -24.96
C ALA A 888 12.39 2.54 -25.30
N PRO A 889 11.63 3.58 -25.68
CA PRO A 889 10.25 3.42 -26.14
C PRO A 889 10.16 2.49 -27.36
N LEU A 890 9.24 1.52 -27.32
CA LEU A 890 9.01 0.56 -28.39
C LEU A 890 7.80 1.01 -29.22
N VAL A 891 7.98 1.08 -30.54
CA VAL A 891 6.97 1.61 -31.49
C VAL A 891 6.83 0.78 -32.76
N VAL A 892 7.78 -0.12 -33.04
CA VAL A 892 7.73 -0.99 -34.23
C VAL A 892 7.43 -2.43 -33.81
N PRO A 893 6.24 -2.97 -34.12
CA PRO A 893 5.97 -4.40 -33.96
C PRO A 893 6.81 -5.19 -34.97
N GLN A 894 7.38 -6.32 -34.53
CA GLN A 894 8.08 -7.26 -35.40
C GLN A 894 7.09 -8.30 -35.94
N PRO A 895 7.15 -8.63 -37.24
CA PRO A 895 6.35 -9.73 -37.79
C PRO A 895 6.76 -11.06 -37.14
N GLU A 896 5.77 -11.95 -36.99
CA GLU A 896 5.83 -13.21 -36.25
C GLU A 896 7.04 -14.08 -36.66
N SER A 897 7.82 -14.54 -35.68
CA SER A 897 8.66 -15.71 -35.92
C SER A 897 7.75 -16.94 -35.86
N ALA A 898 7.70 -17.69 -36.96
CA ALA A 898 6.76 -18.80 -37.13
C ALA A 898 6.93 -19.85 -36.00
N GLY A 899 5.99 -19.88 -35.04
CA GLY A 899 5.93 -20.93 -34.02
C GLY A 899 5.29 -20.56 -32.69
N ASP A 900 5.33 -19.28 -32.27
CA ASP A 900 4.77 -18.84 -30.98
C ASP A 900 3.78 -17.68 -31.18
N THR A 901 2.48 -18.00 -31.09
CA THR A 901 1.38 -17.03 -31.28
C THR A 901 1.12 -16.17 -30.05
N SER A 902 1.91 -16.30 -28.97
CA SER A 902 1.61 -15.64 -27.69
C SER A 902 2.30 -14.28 -27.50
N HIS A 903 3.32 -13.94 -28.31
CA HIS A 903 4.12 -12.72 -28.12
C HIS A 903 4.50 -12.03 -29.45
N VAL A 904 3.92 -10.85 -29.70
CA VAL A 904 4.43 -9.91 -30.72
C VAL A 904 5.56 -9.10 -30.09
N ASP A 905 6.78 -9.26 -30.60
CA ASP A 905 7.93 -8.47 -30.15
C ASP A 905 7.82 -7.03 -30.65
N TRP A 906 8.14 -6.06 -29.79
CA TRP A 906 8.18 -4.64 -30.14
C TRP A 906 9.59 -4.10 -29.98
N LEU A 907 10.06 -3.32 -30.95
CA LEU A 907 11.38 -2.70 -30.93
C LEU A 907 11.27 -1.16 -30.94
N PRO A 908 12.28 -0.46 -30.39
CA PRO A 908 12.51 0.94 -30.71
C PRO A 908 12.70 1.10 -32.23
N TYR A 909 12.26 2.21 -32.79
CA TYR A 909 12.38 2.47 -34.23
C TYR A 909 13.83 2.40 -34.70
N SER A 910 14.76 2.99 -33.95
CA SER A 910 16.19 2.99 -34.29
C SER A 910 16.80 1.58 -34.31
N GLN A 911 16.38 0.70 -33.40
CA GLN A 911 16.80 -0.69 -33.36
C GLN A 911 16.20 -1.49 -34.53
N ALA A 912 14.91 -1.30 -34.81
CA ALA A 912 14.24 -1.96 -35.92
C ALA A 912 14.90 -1.56 -37.26
N TRP A 913 15.17 -0.26 -37.43
CA TRP A 913 15.89 0.29 -38.58
C TRP A 913 17.28 -0.33 -38.71
N ALA A 914 18.06 -0.35 -37.62
CA ALA A 914 19.42 -0.89 -37.64
C ALA A 914 19.44 -2.38 -37.99
N THR A 915 18.49 -3.15 -37.47
CA THR A 915 18.34 -4.57 -37.77
C THR A 915 18.00 -4.78 -39.26
N SER A 916 17.04 -4.01 -39.79
CA SER A 916 16.69 -4.09 -41.21
C SER A 916 17.81 -3.60 -42.14
N PHE A 917 18.60 -2.61 -41.72
CA PHE A 917 19.78 -2.16 -42.46
C PHE A 917 20.79 -3.30 -42.65
N ILE A 918 21.07 -4.06 -41.58
CA ILE A 918 21.93 -5.25 -41.61
C ILE A 918 21.34 -6.33 -42.51
N ASP A 919 20.05 -6.64 -42.35
CA ASP A 919 19.38 -7.67 -43.15
C ASP A 919 19.46 -7.36 -44.65
N ALA A 920 19.22 -6.11 -45.03
CA ALA A 920 19.24 -5.67 -46.43
C ALA A 920 20.66 -5.59 -47.01
N HIS A 921 21.61 -4.95 -46.30
CA HIS A 921 22.93 -4.63 -46.86
C HIS A 921 24.00 -5.72 -46.64
N LEU A 922 23.85 -6.56 -45.61
CA LEU A 922 24.82 -7.61 -45.29
C LEU A 922 24.31 -9.02 -45.58
N LEU A 923 23.02 -9.28 -45.38
CA LEU A 923 22.44 -10.62 -45.53
C LEU A 923 21.64 -10.81 -46.83
N GLY A 924 21.42 -9.73 -47.60
CA GLY A 924 20.65 -9.76 -48.84
C GLY A 924 19.18 -10.14 -48.65
N ARG A 925 18.65 -9.99 -47.43
CA ARG A 925 17.25 -10.29 -47.09
C ARG A 925 16.40 -9.04 -47.33
N PRO A 926 15.16 -9.18 -47.80
CA PRO A 926 14.26 -8.03 -47.90
C PRO A 926 14.05 -7.42 -46.50
N PRO A 927 13.99 -6.09 -46.38
CA PRO A 927 13.67 -5.46 -45.10
C PRO A 927 12.32 -5.96 -44.60
N GLY A 928 12.17 -6.13 -43.28
CA GLY A 928 10.94 -6.62 -42.68
C GLY A 928 9.72 -5.82 -43.16
N GLU A 929 8.59 -6.50 -43.38
CA GLU A 929 7.38 -5.95 -44.01
C GLU A 929 6.92 -4.63 -43.34
N ALA A 930 7.04 -4.54 -42.02
CA ALA A 930 6.70 -3.35 -41.22
C ALA A 930 7.57 -2.11 -41.51
N LEU A 931 8.85 -2.27 -41.88
CA LEU A 931 9.75 -1.16 -42.25
C LEU A 931 9.65 -0.82 -43.73
N SER A 932 9.31 -1.79 -44.58
CA SER A 932 9.05 -1.54 -46.00
C SER A 932 7.88 -0.58 -46.22
N MET A 933 6.86 -0.61 -45.34
CA MET A 933 5.71 0.31 -45.35
C MET A 933 6.01 1.72 -44.82
N LEU A 934 7.12 1.92 -44.09
CA LEU A 934 7.49 3.23 -43.52
C LEU A 934 8.44 4.04 -44.41
N ASN A 935 9.10 3.39 -45.38
CA ASN A 935 10.04 3.99 -46.33
C ASN A 935 9.41 4.37 -47.69
N THR A 936 8.16 3.97 -47.94
CA THR A 936 7.33 4.46 -49.06
C THR A 936 6.57 5.70 -48.67
#